data_AF-A0A139QCL5-F1
#
_entry.id   AF-A0A139QCL5-F1
#
_cell.length_a   1.000
_cell.length_b   1.000
_cell.length_c   1.000
_cell.angle_alpha   90.00
_cell.angle_beta   90.00
_cell.angle_gamma   90.00
#
_symmetry.space_group_name_H-M   'P 1'
#
loop_
_entity.id
_entity.type
_entity.pdbx_description
1 polymer ?
#
loop_
_entity_poly.entity_id
_entity_poly.type
_entity_poly.pdbx_seq_one_letter_code
_entity_poly.pdbx_strand_id
1 'polypeptide(L)'
;MKKLKTLTTSTAIALASVGGTAFAQEATTTTAVDATAVNEPALVSKPVADTKPEVKKSSDVKPALDAQASTVKQVEAESQTAKAEATSANQAVTTTETALTSAKEDLKSAEAVKANATEENITATKAKQDANVKAQEANQKATEASTEAIKAQTETVATETANVASATSKKAEADKTVTAKEANVKSAEDALNGSGLGEAKASFAQAEKDIEQANANISSATTAVETAKKADSNRADAIKQAENNVNVKNDALKLAKEMMDADQNKVDSIQTKADATASKEKEAQTALDAQKARSGEAVIKMGNPVHHLTDEEKAYYGLDKNDITFKDASSYYIRNRYKNKGKADELMLTMGAKMHNALTVDFNKNDANRKVDIDHLTDAEIAEVSDFYAKLVNALQENMNYPTTYRAYAAQDTLEHSKQKAKAYEARGTDPAVAGHIKDNVGNENMAFIYASDDISTMQDLKNAALRAFKSYSFLDDESNWGHAANNLNGGGVAMTVANINGKRWFVNSFGSDGQHKINLNQDLAQLEAKLAEAQKQNSQAQTALANAKAELAEASRKYASALEAKTEAEKELASKSATPLQTEVAEKNLQLANLALTNAQTRKANAEKAVENFSRSQAEKQTALETAKAELATAKTAQKDAETALTSAQAKLQAEENKLTALQAEQAKLHEEKDKLVSDAKAIATELSAYLNADKNLADAQAKVADLETKLTQAKSTAKLAQDKLDAVTAKLQAEQAKLAEIQEEFDKLVKAERKDYYNLSDWYLEYLAGKQADKKADTEIKKVEVSKTSQAGNWIESAGRWWYKHADGSYTTNGWEQIKGTWYYFDHAGWMQTGWVKTGGTWYYLNNSGSMATGWVKDNGTWYYLNNSGSLATGWVKENGSWYYLDQSGAMTTGWFTVSGKWYYAYSSGALAVNTTTPDGYMVNANGEWIG
;
A
#
# COMPACT_ATOMS: atom_id res chain seq x y z
N MET A 1 -23.57 51.40 -35.91
CA MET A 1 -22.27 50.89 -36.45
C MET A 1 -22.44 49.40 -36.75
N LYS A 2 -21.94 48.80 -37.84
CA LYS A 2 -21.29 49.29 -39.08
C LYS A 2 -21.95 48.57 -40.27
N LYS A 3 -22.11 49.24 -41.42
CA LYS A 3 -22.22 48.56 -42.73
C LYS A 3 -20.80 48.25 -43.22
N LEU A 4 -20.62 47.14 -43.94
CA LEU A 4 -19.52 46.98 -44.89
C LEU A 4 -19.99 46.22 -46.14
N LYS A 5 -19.96 46.91 -47.29
CA LYS A 5 -19.58 46.27 -48.57
C LYS A 5 -18.06 46.09 -48.55
N THR A 6 -17.50 45.22 -49.40
CA THR A 6 -16.78 45.62 -50.64
C THR A 6 -16.06 44.45 -51.32
N LEU A 7 -16.29 44.31 -52.65
CA LEU A 7 -15.34 43.84 -53.68
C LEU A 7 -14.83 42.36 -53.56
N THR A 8 -14.26 41.71 -54.59
CA THR A 8 -13.79 42.18 -55.92
C THR A 8 -14.04 41.13 -57.05
N THR A 9 -13.77 41.54 -58.29
CA THR A 9 -13.93 40.85 -59.59
C THR A 9 -12.81 39.82 -59.93
N SER A 10 -12.96 39.13 -61.08
CA SER A 10 -11.91 38.45 -61.90
C SER A 10 -11.41 37.07 -61.39
N THR A 11 -10.85 36.10 -62.17
CA THR A 11 -10.71 35.78 -63.62
C THR A 11 -9.91 34.46 -63.71
N ALA A 12 -10.03 33.50 -64.65
CA ALA A 12 -11.02 33.05 -65.64
C ALA A 12 -10.54 31.66 -66.18
N ILE A 13 -10.61 31.36 -67.50
CA ILE A 13 -10.02 30.19 -68.22
C ILE A 13 -10.76 28.86 -67.93
N ALA A 14 -11.56 28.28 -68.86
CA ALA A 14 -11.25 27.55 -70.13
C ALA A 14 -10.60 26.16 -69.91
N LEU A 15 -10.65 25.15 -70.80
CA LEU A 15 -11.17 25.00 -72.18
C LEU A 15 -12.24 23.86 -72.21
N ALA A 16 -12.73 23.20 -73.28
CA ALA A 16 -12.59 23.19 -74.75
C ALA A 16 -13.95 22.64 -75.30
N SER A 17 -14.59 23.02 -76.40
CA SER A 17 -14.18 23.10 -77.83
C SER A 17 -13.70 21.78 -78.48
N VAL A 18 -14.63 20.96 -79.01
CA VAL A 18 -14.61 20.22 -80.31
C VAL A 18 -16.09 19.86 -80.60
N GLY A 19 -16.65 19.89 -81.82
CA GLY A 19 -16.11 20.15 -83.17
C GLY A 19 -16.56 19.06 -84.17
N GLY A 20 -16.65 19.37 -85.46
CA GLY A 20 -17.15 18.47 -86.52
C GLY A 20 -18.63 18.73 -86.88
N THR A 21 -19.09 19.39 -87.95
CA THR A 21 -18.61 19.84 -89.29
C THR A 21 -18.74 18.87 -90.48
N ALA A 22 -19.12 19.46 -91.63
CA ALA A 22 -19.08 18.92 -93.01
C ALA A 22 -20.17 17.89 -93.38
N PHE A 23 -20.58 17.70 -94.64
CA PHE A 23 -20.25 18.36 -95.94
C PHE A 23 -21.56 18.96 -96.56
N ALA A 24 -21.60 19.95 -97.46
CA ALA A 24 -20.67 20.54 -98.42
C ALA A 24 -20.58 19.86 -99.82
N GLN A 25 -21.65 19.96 -100.63
CA GLN A 25 -21.69 19.92 -102.12
C GLN A 25 -23.14 20.28 -102.55
N GLU A 26 -23.47 21.12 -103.56
CA GLU A 26 -23.10 21.14 -105.00
C GLU A 26 -23.28 19.76 -105.67
N ALA A 27 -24.16 19.53 -106.64
CA ALA A 27 -24.28 20.25 -107.91
C ALA A 27 -25.49 19.73 -108.74
N THR A 28 -25.82 20.41 -109.86
CA THR A 28 -26.36 19.90 -111.17
C THR A 28 -27.57 18.94 -111.20
N THR A 29 -28.52 19.04 -112.14
CA THR A 29 -28.37 18.89 -113.62
C THR A 29 -29.43 19.71 -114.38
N THR A 30 -29.14 20.50 -115.43
CA THR A 30 -28.89 20.14 -116.87
C THR A 30 -30.03 19.31 -117.51
N THR A 31 -30.51 19.48 -118.74
CA THR A 31 -30.26 20.38 -119.92
C THR A 31 -31.54 20.32 -120.82
N ALA A 32 -31.79 20.99 -121.95
CA ALA A 32 -31.04 21.77 -122.98
C ALA A 32 -31.96 22.93 -123.49
N VAL A 33 -31.67 23.91 -124.38
CA VAL A 33 -30.70 24.12 -125.51
C VAL A 33 -31.11 23.34 -126.78
N ASP A 34 -31.68 23.97 -127.84
CA ASP A 34 -31.06 24.82 -128.89
C ASP A 34 -30.06 24.01 -129.77
N ALA A 35 -29.90 24.18 -131.09
CA ALA A 35 -30.41 25.16 -132.06
C ALA A 35 -30.52 24.49 -133.46
N THR A 36 -30.72 25.27 -134.54
CA THR A 36 -29.64 25.63 -135.51
C THR A 36 -30.21 26.15 -136.84
N ALA A 37 -29.74 27.34 -137.24
CA ALA A 37 -29.61 27.72 -138.66
C ALA A 37 -28.14 27.52 -139.09
N VAL A 38 -27.73 28.11 -140.23
CA VAL A 38 -26.35 28.14 -140.79
C VAL A 38 -25.95 26.84 -141.55
N ASN A 39 -25.49 26.85 -142.82
CA ASN A 39 -25.68 27.82 -143.91
C ASN A 39 -25.40 27.20 -145.30
N GLU A 40 -25.69 27.99 -146.35
CA GLU A 40 -25.20 28.00 -147.75
C GLU A 40 -23.86 27.28 -148.11
N PRO A 41 -23.62 26.83 -149.38
CA PRO A 41 -23.73 27.68 -150.59
C PRO A 41 -24.22 27.06 -151.93
N ALA A 42 -24.29 27.94 -152.95
CA ALA A 42 -24.88 27.77 -154.28
C ALA A 42 -23.99 27.14 -155.37
N LEU A 43 -24.58 26.82 -156.55
CA LEU A 43 -24.01 27.14 -157.89
C LEU A 43 -25.00 26.90 -159.07
N VAL A 44 -24.59 27.22 -160.31
CA VAL A 44 -25.42 27.58 -161.50
C VAL A 44 -24.69 27.22 -162.82
N SER A 45 -25.27 26.82 -163.97
CA SER A 45 -26.56 26.18 -164.37
C SER A 45 -26.54 25.85 -165.90
N LYS A 46 -27.58 25.19 -166.47
CA LYS A 46 -27.86 24.95 -167.93
C LYS A 46 -26.89 23.97 -168.66
N PRO A 47 -27.13 23.52 -169.92
CA PRO A 47 -28.34 22.95 -170.57
C PRO A 47 -28.08 21.73 -171.54
N VAL A 48 -29.10 21.32 -172.34
CA VAL A 48 -29.05 20.59 -173.66
C VAL A 48 -28.98 19.02 -173.76
N ALA A 49 -30.04 18.46 -174.37
CA ALA A 49 -30.24 17.37 -175.37
C ALA A 49 -29.50 15.99 -175.46
N ASP A 50 -30.33 14.95 -175.67
CA ASP A 50 -30.32 13.88 -176.73
C ASP A 50 -29.67 12.45 -176.64
N THR A 51 -30.44 11.48 -177.19
CA THR A 51 -30.12 10.15 -177.80
C THR A 51 -29.81 8.81 -177.04
N LYS A 52 -30.72 7.83 -177.25
CA LYS A 52 -30.61 6.34 -177.44
C LYS A 52 -30.28 5.32 -176.29
N PRO A 53 -30.64 4.01 -176.43
CA PRO A 53 -30.81 3.05 -175.30
C PRO A 53 -30.09 1.67 -175.38
N GLU A 54 -30.10 0.90 -174.27
CA GLU A 54 -29.92 -0.58 -174.21
C GLU A 54 -30.59 -1.21 -172.93
N VAL A 55 -30.43 -2.52 -172.64
CA VAL A 55 -31.37 -3.35 -171.80
C VAL A 55 -30.81 -3.81 -170.41
N LYS A 56 -31.71 -4.11 -169.43
CA LYS A 56 -31.47 -4.25 -167.96
C LYS A 56 -31.49 -5.68 -167.33
N LYS A 57 -31.14 -5.79 -166.03
CA LYS A 57 -30.98 -7.03 -165.20
C LYS A 57 -31.48 -6.92 -163.73
N SER A 58 -31.47 -8.02 -162.96
CA SER A 58 -32.01 -8.07 -161.56
C SER A 58 -31.23 -7.25 -160.53
N SER A 59 -29.93 -7.06 -160.78
CA SER A 59 -29.05 -6.14 -160.03
C SER A 59 -29.62 -4.73 -159.91
N ASP A 60 -30.44 -4.33 -160.89
CA ASP A 60 -30.88 -2.96 -161.10
C ASP A 60 -32.10 -2.60 -160.23
N VAL A 61 -32.65 -3.57 -159.48
CA VAL A 61 -33.84 -3.43 -158.62
C VAL A 61 -33.53 -3.55 -157.12
N LYS A 62 -32.48 -4.30 -156.73
CA LYS A 62 -32.07 -4.44 -155.31
C LYS A 62 -31.92 -3.11 -154.56
N PRO A 63 -31.34 -2.03 -155.14
CA PRO A 63 -31.22 -0.75 -154.44
C PRO A 63 -32.57 -0.06 -154.17
N ALA A 64 -33.56 -0.26 -155.05
CA ALA A 64 -34.91 0.29 -154.87
C ALA A 64 -35.66 -0.41 -153.72
N LEU A 65 -35.48 -1.73 -153.61
CA LEU A 65 -36.02 -2.53 -152.50
C LEU A 65 -35.47 -2.07 -151.14
N ASP A 66 -34.14 -1.91 -151.03
CA ASP A 66 -33.49 -1.47 -149.80
C ASP A 66 -33.89 -0.03 -149.41
N ALA A 67 -34.00 0.86 -150.41
CA ALA A 67 -34.48 2.23 -150.21
C ALA A 67 -35.93 2.25 -149.70
N GLN A 68 -36.84 1.49 -150.31
CA GLN A 68 -38.24 1.42 -149.87
C GLN A 68 -38.39 0.80 -148.47
N ALA A 69 -37.54 -0.17 -148.11
CA ALA A 69 -37.51 -0.72 -146.75
C ALA A 69 -37.07 0.32 -145.71
N SER A 70 -36.15 1.22 -146.08
CA SER A 70 -35.77 2.37 -145.24
C SER A 70 -36.91 3.39 -145.13
N THR A 71 -37.62 3.68 -146.22
CA THR A 71 -38.81 4.55 -146.22
C THR A 71 -39.88 4.02 -145.25
N VAL A 72 -40.19 2.72 -145.29
CA VAL A 72 -41.16 2.10 -144.37
C VAL A 72 -40.74 2.28 -142.91
N LYS A 73 -39.48 2.02 -142.54
CA LYS A 73 -38.99 2.24 -141.18
C LYS A 73 -39.06 3.70 -140.73
N GLN A 74 -38.81 4.65 -141.63
CA GLN A 74 -38.96 6.08 -141.31
C GLN A 74 -40.43 6.41 -140.99
N VAL A 75 -41.36 5.98 -141.83
CA VAL A 75 -42.80 6.26 -141.63
C VAL A 75 -43.35 5.49 -140.42
N GLU A 76 -42.79 4.34 -140.08
CA GLU A 76 -43.13 3.60 -138.86
C GLU A 76 -42.70 4.38 -137.59
N ALA A 77 -41.52 5.00 -137.61
CA ALA A 77 -41.09 5.92 -136.55
C ALA A 77 -42.01 7.16 -136.47
N GLU A 78 -42.33 7.78 -137.61
CA GLU A 78 -43.30 8.89 -137.68
C GLU A 78 -44.67 8.50 -137.07
N SER A 79 -45.14 7.27 -137.30
CA SER A 79 -46.40 6.73 -136.76
C SER A 79 -46.35 6.55 -135.23
N GLN A 80 -45.26 5.99 -134.69
CA GLN A 80 -45.10 5.86 -133.24
C GLN A 80 -44.99 7.22 -132.55
N THR A 81 -44.33 8.22 -133.16
CA THR A 81 -44.32 9.60 -132.66
C THR A 81 -45.72 10.21 -132.65
N ALA A 82 -46.48 10.12 -133.75
CA ALA A 82 -47.85 10.61 -133.81
C ALA A 82 -48.78 9.90 -132.79
N LYS A 83 -48.52 8.62 -132.50
CA LYS A 83 -49.25 7.85 -131.48
C LYS A 83 -48.96 8.32 -130.06
N ALA A 84 -47.70 8.67 -129.76
CA ALA A 84 -47.34 9.28 -128.49
C ALA A 84 -48.00 10.66 -128.33
N GLU A 85 -47.94 11.51 -129.36
CA GLU A 85 -48.60 12.83 -129.39
C GLU A 85 -50.12 12.72 -129.14
N ALA A 86 -50.82 11.82 -129.85
CA ALA A 86 -52.25 11.59 -129.67
C ALA A 86 -52.58 11.06 -128.25
N THR A 87 -51.72 10.23 -127.67
CA THR A 87 -51.89 9.72 -126.30
C THR A 87 -51.77 10.84 -125.27
N SER A 88 -50.71 11.66 -125.36
CA SER A 88 -50.49 12.79 -124.44
C SER A 88 -51.55 13.89 -124.59
N ALA A 89 -52.01 14.16 -125.81
CA ALA A 89 -53.08 15.13 -126.04
C ALA A 89 -54.43 14.68 -125.46
N ASN A 90 -54.77 13.38 -125.57
CA ASN A 90 -55.95 12.81 -124.90
C ASN A 90 -55.81 12.84 -123.36
N GLN A 91 -54.61 12.59 -122.80
CA GLN A 91 -54.38 12.71 -121.37
C GLN A 91 -54.63 14.15 -120.86
N ALA A 92 -54.19 15.17 -121.61
CA ALA A 92 -54.45 16.57 -121.29
C ALA A 92 -55.95 16.92 -121.26
N VAL A 93 -56.77 16.28 -122.10
CA VAL A 93 -58.24 16.39 -122.02
C VAL A 93 -58.74 15.87 -120.68
N THR A 94 -58.42 14.63 -120.30
CA THR A 94 -58.90 14.01 -119.05
C THR A 94 -58.47 14.78 -117.79
N THR A 95 -57.24 15.30 -117.75
CA THR A 95 -56.77 16.16 -116.65
C THR A 95 -57.60 17.45 -116.56
N THR A 96 -57.91 18.07 -117.69
CA THR A 96 -58.71 19.31 -117.72
C THR A 96 -60.18 19.06 -117.35
N GLU A 97 -60.77 17.93 -117.75
CA GLU A 97 -62.13 17.52 -117.35
C GLU A 97 -62.22 17.27 -115.83
N THR A 98 -61.17 16.67 -115.24
CA THR A 98 -61.09 16.45 -113.79
C THR A 98 -61.03 17.78 -113.04
N ALA A 99 -60.16 18.70 -113.46
CA ALA A 99 -60.05 20.04 -112.87
C ALA A 99 -61.35 20.86 -113.02
N LEU A 100 -62.01 20.76 -114.17
CA LEU A 100 -63.30 21.40 -114.43
C LEU A 100 -64.41 20.85 -113.52
N THR A 101 -64.41 19.55 -113.23
CA THR A 101 -65.37 18.94 -112.29
C THR A 101 -65.23 19.52 -110.89
N SER A 102 -64.00 19.61 -110.36
CA SER A 102 -63.76 20.26 -109.06
C SER A 102 -64.14 21.74 -109.07
N ALA A 103 -63.78 22.48 -110.12
CA ALA A 103 -64.14 23.89 -110.26
C ALA A 103 -65.67 24.13 -110.31
N LYS A 104 -66.46 23.16 -110.76
CA LYS A 104 -67.93 23.23 -110.77
C LYS A 104 -68.57 22.96 -109.41
N GLU A 105 -67.97 22.12 -108.56
CA GLU A 105 -68.40 22.00 -107.15
C GLU A 105 -67.91 23.19 -106.30
N ASP A 106 -66.74 23.78 -106.61
CA ASP A 106 -66.33 25.08 -106.05
C ASP A 106 -67.35 26.18 -106.40
N LEU A 107 -67.73 26.28 -107.67
CA LEU A 107 -68.72 27.26 -108.17
C LEU A 107 -70.07 27.10 -107.47
N LYS A 108 -70.62 25.88 -107.44
CA LYS A 108 -71.87 25.53 -106.73
C LYS A 108 -71.83 25.87 -105.24
N SER A 109 -70.67 25.77 -104.61
CA SER A 109 -70.46 26.20 -103.22
C SER A 109 -70.44 27.73 -103.09
N ALA A 110 -69.80 28.45 -104.03
CA ALA A 110 -69.83 29.90 -104.09
C ALA A 110 -71.23 30.46 -104.40
N GLU A 111 -72.01 29.80 -105.25
CA GLU A 111 -73.42 30.09 -105.54
C GLU A 111 -74.28 29.93 -104.28
N ALA A 112 -74.10 28.85 -103.51
CA ALA A 112 -74.78 28.64 -102.24
C ALA A 112 -74.40 29.68 -101.17
N VAL A 113 -73.13 30.10 -101.10
CA VAL A 113 -72.70 31.21 -100.23
C VAL A 113 -73.32 32.52 -100.69
N LYS A 114 -73.35 32.80 -102.00
CA LYS A 114 -73.94 34.04 -102.54
C LYS A 114 -75.46 34.10 -102.37
N ALA A 115 -76.17 32.98 -102.46
CA ALA A 115 -77.60 32.91 -102.16
C ALA A 115 -77.90 33.21 -100.68
N ASN A 116 -77.00 32.82 -99.77
CA ASN A 116 -77.12 33.13 -98.34
C ASN A 116 -76.57 34.52 -97.97
N ALA A 117 -75.75 35.16 -98.82
CA ALA A 117 -75.20 36.50 -98.62
C ALA A 117 -76.22 37.63 -98.89
N THR A 118 -77.37 37.56 -98.23
CA THR A 118 -78.40 38.62 -98.24
C THR A 118 -78.02 39.75 -97.27
N GLU A 119 -78.54 40.96 -97.50
CA GLU A 119 -78.30 42.09 -96.57
C GLU A 119 -78.85 41.80 -95.17
N GLU A 120 -79.93 41.00 -95.08
CA GLU A 120 -80.50 40.51 -93.81
C GLU A 120 -79.52 39.59 -93.08
N ASN A 121 -78.95 38.57 -93.74
CA ASN A 121 -77.98 37.66 -93.12
C ASN A 121 -76.65 38.36 -92.79
N ILE A 122 -76.19 39.26 -93.65
CA ILE A 122 -75.01 40.11 -93.39
C ILE A 122 -75.24 40.99 -92.15
N THR A 123 -76.43 41.61 -92.03
CA THR A 123 -76.81 42.42 -90.87
C THR A 123 -76.97 41.56 -89.61
N ALA A 124 -77.58 40.39 -89.71
CA ALA A 124 -77.73 39.45 -88.60
C ALA A 124 -76.38 38.95 -88.09
N THR A 125 -75.44 38.59 -88.97
CA THR A 125 -74.09 38.13 -88.56
C THR A 125 -73.22 39.27 -88.04
N LYS A 126 -73.36 40.52 -88.55
CA LYS A 126 -72.79 41.71 -87.87
C LYS A 126 -73.38 41.89 -86.46
N ALA A 127 -74.69 41.72 -86.28
CA ALA A 127 -75.32 41.82 -84.96
C ALA A 127 -74.86 40.69 -84.00
N LYS A 128 -74.63 39.46 -84.50
CA LYS A 128 -73.96 38.39 -83.74
C LYS A 128 -72.54 38.82 -83.31
N GLN A 129 -71.79 39.46 -84.21
CA GLN A 129 -70.43 39.96 -83.93
C GLN A 129 -70.44 41.02 -82.82
N ASP A 130 -71.29 42.04 -82.94
CA ASP A 130 -71.44 43.10 -81.92
C ASP A 130 -71.89 42.55 -80.55
N ALA A 131 -72.78 41.55 -80.55
CA ALA A 131 -73.23 40.89 -79.32
C ALA A 131 -72.10 40.06 -78.69
N ASN A 132 -71.31 39.34 -79.49
CA ASN A 132 -70.15 38.58 -79.01
C ASN A 132 -69.04 39.51 -78.46
N VAL A 133 -68.76 40.64 -79.12
CA VAL A 133 -67.79 41.65 -78.63
C VAL A 133 -68.23 42.20 -77.27
N LYS A 134 -69.50 42.58 -77.11
CA LYS A 134 -70.03 43.05 -75.81
C LYS A 134 -69.97 41.98 -74.72
N ALA A 135 -70.16 40.71 -75.06
CA ALA A 135 -69.98 39.60 -74.13
C ALA A 135 -68.50 39.42 -73.74
N GLN A 136 -67.55 39.55 -74.67
CA GLN A 136 -66.12 39.55 -74.37
C GLN A 136 -65.71 40.72 -73.47
N GLU A 137 -66.22 41.93 -73.70
CA GLU A 137 -65.98 43.09 -72.82
C GLU A 137 -66.52 42.85 -71.40
N ALA A 138 -67.71 42.27 -71.28
CA ALA A 138 -68.32 41.96 -69.98
C ALA A 138 -67.53 40.86 -69.23
N ASN A 139 -67.17 39.78 -69.91
CA ASN A 139 -66.36 38.68 -69.38
C ASN A 139 -64.95 39.14 -69.00
N GLN A 140 -64.30 39.98 -69.82
CA GLN A 140 -62.99 40.55 -69.51
C GLN A 140 -63.05 41.38 -68.21
N LYS A 141 -64.05 42.26 -68.08
CA LYS A 141 -64.26 43.07 -66.88
C LYS A 141 -64.56 42.22 -65.63
N ALA A 142 -65.31 41.13 -65.78
CA ALA A 142 -65.54 40.16 -64.69
C ALA A 142 -64.25 39.43 -64.31
N THR A 143 -63.43 39.05 -65.29
CA THR A 143 -62.12 38.39 -65.10
C THR A 143 -61.14 39.31 -64.36
N GLU A 144 -61.08 40.58 -64.72
CA GLU A 144 -60.26 41.60 -64.04
C GLU A 144 -60.70 41.80 -62.59
N ALA A 145 -62.00 41.95 -62.34
CA ALA A 145 -62.55 42.07 -60.99
C ALA A 145 -62.29 40.81 -60.13
N SER A 146 -62.44 39.62 -60.72
CA SER A 146 -62.09 38.33 -60.09
C SER A 146 -60.59 38.26 -59.74
N THR A 147 -59.72 38.74 -60.63
CA THR A 147 -58.25 38.74 -60.43
C THR A 147 -57.84 39.61 -59.24
N GLU A 148 -58.36 40.82 -59.12
CA GLU A 148 -58.07 41.70 -57.97
C GLU A 148 -58.72 41.19 -56.67
N ALA A 149 -59.89 40.53 -56.73
CA ALA A 149 -60.49 39.86 -55.57
C ALA A 149 -59.63 38.68 -55.06
N ILE A 150 -59.11 37.84 -55.97
CA ILE A 150 -58.20 36.73 -55.65
C ILE A 150 -56.90 37.25 -55.02
N LYS A 151 -56.35 38.35 -55.55
CA LYS A 151 -55.15 39.01 -55.02
C LYS A 151 -55.36 39.54 -53.59
N ALA A 152 -56.43 40.31 -53.35
CA ALA A 152 -56.78 40.79 -52.01
C ALA A 152 -57.06 39.66 -51.00
N GLN A 153 -57.71 38.58 -51.46
CA GLN A 153 -57.93 37.38 -50.63
C GLN A 153 -56.61 36.63 -50.36
N THR A 154 -55.66 36.62 -51.30
CA THR A 154 -54.32 36.04 -51.11
C THR A 154 -53.51 36.82 -50.07
N GLU A 155 -53.56 38.16 -50.10
CA GLU A 155 -52.95 39.01 -49.07
C GLU A 155 -53.60 38.79 -47.68
N THR A 156 -54.90 38.51 -47.64
CA THR A 156 -55.63 38.14 -46.41
C THR A 156 -55.18 36.78 -45.88
N VAL A 157 -55.08 35.75 -46.73
CA VAL A 157 -54.56 34.42 -46.37
C VAL A 157 -53.11 34.50 -45.87
N ALA A 158 -52.25 35.30 -46.51
CA ALA A 158 -50.89 35.53 -46.05
C ALA A 158 -50.85 36.20 -44.66
N THR A 159 -51.79 37.11 -44.38
CA THR A 159 -51.93 37.76 -43.06
C THR A 159 -52.35 36.78 -41.97
N GLU A 160 -53.37 35.94 -42.22
CA GLU A 160 -53.76 34.92 -41.24
C GLU A 160 -52.71 33.80 -41.09
N THR A 161 -51.92 33.51 -42.14
CA THR A 161 -50.74 32.63 -42.04
C THR A 161 -49.71 33.19 -41.06
N ALA A 162 -49.44 34.50 -41.11
CA ALA A 162 -48.58 35.17 -40.13
C ALA A 162 -49.19 35.19 -38.72
N ASN A 163 -50.52 35.28 -38.58
CA ASN A 163 -51.20 35.16 -37.29
C ASN A 163 -51.04 33.76 -36.68
N VAL A 164 -51.19 32.69 -37.48
CA VAL A 164 -50.95 31.31 -37.04
C VAL A 164 -49.50 31.11 -36.59
N ALA A 165 -48.51 31.60 -37.35
CA ALA A 165 -47.10 31.54 -36.96
C ALA A 165 -46.82 32.30 -35.64
N SER A 166 -47.42 33.48 -35.47
CA SER A 166 -47.32 34.29 -34.23
C SER A 166 -47.96 33.57 -33.03
N ALA A 167 -49.13 32.96 -33.21
CA ALA A 167 -49.79 32.18 -32.16
C ALA A 167 -49.01 30.92 -31.79
N THR A 168 -48.39 30.26 -32.79
CA THR A 168 -47.55 29.06 -32.59
C THR A 168 -46.32 29.41 -31.75
N SER A 169 -45.64 30.51 -32.07
CA SER A 169 -44.49 31.02 -31.30
C SER A 169 -44.89 31.37 -29.85
N LYS A 170 -46.05 32.00 -29.65
CA LYS A 170 -46.58 32.31 -28.31
C LYS A 170 -46.91 31.06 -27.49
N LYS A 171 -47.51 30.03 -28.11
CA LYS A 171 -47.73 28.74 -27.43
C LYS A 171 -46.41 28.10 -27.02
N ALA A 172 -45.42 28.05 -27.92
CA ALA A 172 -44.11 27.48 -27.64
C ALA A 172 -43.38 28.21 -26.49
N GLU A 173 -43.53 29.53 -26.37
CA GLU A 173 -42.94 30.28 -25.24
C GLU A 173 -43.70 30.04 -23.91
N ALA A 174 -45.03 29.89 -23.97
CA ALA A 174 -45.82 29.50 -22.81
C ALA A 174 -45.54 28.06 -22.36
N ASP A 175 -45.32 27.13 -23.29
CA ASP A 175 -44.91 25.75 -23.02
C ASP A 175 -43.57 25.73 -22.26
N LYS A 176 -42.54 26.46 -22.74
CA LYS A 176 -41.27 26.65 -22.00
C LYS A 176 -41.47 27.23 -20.60
N THR A 177 -42.34 28.24 -20.49
CA THR A 177 -42.62 28.94 -19.23
C THR A 177 -43.22 27.97 -18.20
N VAL A 178 -44.11 27.07 -18.63
CA VAL A 178 -44.64 26.00 -17.78
C VAL A 178 -43.53 25.05 -17.36
N THR A 179 -42.70 24.53 -18.27
CA THR A 179 -41.59 23.63 -17.93
C THR A 179 -40.61 24.27 -16.93
N ALA A 180 -40.30 25.56 -17.08
CA ALA A 180 -39.46 26.30 -16.13
C ALA A 180 -40.11 26.44 -14.74
N LYS A 181 -41.43 26.68 -14.66
CA LYS A 181 -42.15 26.73 -13.37
C LYS A 181 -42.31 25.34 -12.74
N GLU A 182 -42.41 24.26 -13.52
CA GLU A 182 -42.38 22.89 -13.01
C GLU A 182 -41.03 22.54 -12.39
N ALA A 183 -39.92 22.94 -13.03
CA ALA A 183 -38.57 22.81 -12.46
C ALA A 183 -38.39 23.63 -11.17
N ASN A 184 -38.99 24.83 -11.09
CA ASN A 184 -38.98 25.64 -9.86
C ASN A 184 -39.76 24.98 -8.72
N VAL A 185 -40.94 24.43 -8.98
CA VAL A 185 -41.72 23.67 -7.98
C VAL A 185 -40.91 22.49 -7.47
N LYS A 186 -40.35 21.67 -8.37
CA LYS A 186 -39.53 20.51 -8.01
C LYS A 186 -38.31 20.91 -7.16
N SER A 187 -37.64 22.00 -7.52
CA SER A 187 -36.51 22.55 -6.75
C SER A 187 -36.90 22.98 -5.33
N ALA A 188 -38.12 23.53 -5.16
CA ALA A 188 -38.64 23.91 -3.85
C ALA A 188 -39.06 22.69 -3.01
N GLU A 189 -39.60 21.62 -3.62
CA GLU A 189 -39.89 20.35 -2.94
C GLU A 189 -38.60 19.69 -2.42
N ASP A 190 -37.55 19.62 -3.24
CA ASP A 190 -36.27 19.02 -2.84
C ASP A 190 -35.56 19.85 -1.75
N ALA A 191 -35.64 21.19 -1.84
CA ALA A 191 -35.15 22.07 -0.79
C ALA A 191 -35.89 21.87 0.54
N LEU A 192 -37.20 21.62 0.52
CA LEU A 192 -38.03 21.35 1.70
C LEU A 192 -37.66 20.01 2.36
N ASN A 193 -37.44 18.96 1.56
CA ASN A 193 -37.00 17.65 2.04
C ASN A 193 -35.60 17.72 2.69
N GLY A 194 -34.67 18.47 2.09
CA GLY A 194 -33.35 18.78 2.66
C GLY A 194 -33.36 19.82 3.78
N SER A 195 -34.31 19.75 4.73
CA SER A 195 -34.47 20.76 5.81
C SER A 195 -33.77 20.43 7.13
N GLY A 196 -33.11 19.28 7.28
CA GLY A 196 -32.26 18.92 8.46
C GLY A 196 -33.00 18.77 9.81
N LEU A 197 -34.28 19.14 9.88
CA LEU A 197 -35.03 19.26 11.13
C LEU A 197 -35.21 17.92 11.88
N GLY A 198 -35.24 16.79 11.18
CA GLY A 198 -35.29 15.46 11.79
C GLY A 198 -34.01 15.14 12.56
N GLU A 199 -32.85 15.39 11.95
CA GLU A 199 -31.53 15.16 12.55
C GLU A 199 -31.26 16.13 13.70
N ALA A 200 -31.69 17.39 13.58
CA ALA A 200 -31.62 18.37 14.66
C ALA A 200 -32.47 17.93 15.88
N LYS A 201 -33.70 17.43 15.65
CA LYS A 201 -34.56 16.91 16.72
C LYS A 201 -34.01 15.63 17.36
N ALA A 202 -33.42 14.73 16.58
CA ALA A 202 -32.72 13.55 17.09
C ALA A 202 -31.50 13.93 17.94
N SER A 203 -30.71 14.90 17.49
CA SER A 203 -29.53 15.43 18.20
C SER A 203 -29.92 16.11 19.52
N PHE A 204 -31.04 16.85 19.53
CA PHE A 204 -31.63 17.41 20.74
C PHE A 204 -32.04 16.32 21.75
N ALA A 205 -32.82 15.33 21.31
CA ALA A 205 -33.26 14.23 22.17
C ALA A 205 -32.10 13.36 22.68
N GLN A 206 -30.99 13.26 21.93
CA GLN A 206 -29.78 12.61 22.42
C GLN A 206 -29.04 13.48 23.45
N ALA A 207 -28.97 14.81 23.27
CA ALA A 207 -28.37 15.70 24.26
C ALA A 207 -29.12 15.70 25.60
N GLU A 208 -30.44 15.44 25.61
CA GLU A 208 -31.20 15.23 26.85
C GLU A 208 -30.80 13.94 27.58
N LYS A 209 -30.59 12.84 26.84
CA LYS A 209 -30.07 11.58 27.41
C LYS A 209 -28.63 11.70 27.91
N ASP A 210 -27.77 12.44 27.18
CA ASP A 210 -26.41 12.77 27.62
C ASP A 210 -26.44 13.51 28.98
N ILE A 211 -27.43 14.38 29.21
CA ILE A 211 -27.63 15.09 30.49
C ILE A 211 -28.11 14.12 31.59
N GLU A 212 -29.07 13.23 31.33
CA GLU A 212 -29.50 12.22 32.31
C GLU A 212 -28.32 11.32 32.73
N GLN A 213 -27.55 10.81 31.77
CA GLN A 213 -26.39 9.97 32.04
C GLN A 213 -25.28 10.73 32.78
N ALA A 214 -25.04 12.01 32.46
CA ALA A 214 -24.09 12.84 33.19
C ALA A 214 -24.51 13.05 34.67
N ASN A 215 -25.80 13.30 34.93
CA ASN A 215 -26.33 13.42 36.30
C ASN A 215 -26.24 12.09 37.09
N ALA A 216 -26.49 10.96 36.44
CA ALA A 216 -26.29 9.64 37.03
C ALA A 216 -24.80 9.42 37.40
N ASN A 217 -23.88 9.76 36.48
CA ASN A 217 -22.44 9.64 36.69
C ASN A 217 -21.95 10.57 37.83
N ILE A 218 -22.46 11.80 37.93
CA ILE A 218 -22.17 12.72 39.04
C ILE A 218 -22.65 12.13 40.37
N SER A 219 -23.84 11.53 40.40
CA SER A 219 -24.38 10.89 41.61
C SER A 219 -23.47 9.74 42.06
N SER A 220 -23.09 8.84 41.14
CA SER A 220 -22.17 7.73 41.43
C SER A 220 -20.77 8.22 41.86
N ALA A 221 -20.23 9.25 41.21
CA ALA A 221 -18.95 9.85 41.60
C ALA A 221 -19.01 10.52 42.98
N THR A 222 -20.14 11.13 43.34
CA THR A 222 -20.37 11.69 44.68
C THR A 222 -20.40 10.59 45.75
N THR A 223 -21.10 9.48 45.49
CA THR A 223 -21.07 8.31 46.37
C THR A 223 -19.65 7.73 46.49
N ALA A 224 -18.88 7.70 45.38
CA ALA A 224 -17.48 7.26 45.40
C ALA A 224 -16.57 8.18 46.24
N VAL A 225 -16.75 9.50 46.21
CA VAL A 225 -16.04 10.46 47.06
C VAL A 225 -16.32 10.21 48.55
N GLU A 226 -17.59 10.07 48.94
CA GLU A 226 -17.93 9.78 50.35
C GLU A 226 -17.44 8.40 50.81
N THR A 227 -17.42 7.41 49.91
CA THR A 227 -16.81 6.09 50.18
C THR A 227 -15.30 6.20 50.37
N ALA A 228 -14.61 6.97 49.52
CA ALA A 228 -13.17 7.18 49.56
C ALA A 228 -12.72 7.94 50.82
N LYS A 229 -13.43 9.01 51.20
CA LYS A 229 -13.20 9.74 52.47
C LYS A 229 -13.26 8.80 53.67
N LYS A 230 -14.22 7.88 53.69
CA LYS A 230 -14.37 6.90 54.78
C LYS A 230 -13.26 5.83 54.75
N ALA A 231 -12.81 5.41 53.58
CA ALA A 231 -11.65 4.53 53.44
C ALA A 231 -10.35 5.20 53.92
N ASP A 232 -10.11 6.45 53.56
CA ASP A 232 -8.93 7.23 53.98
C ASP A 232 -8.95 7.54 55.49
N SER A 233 -10.12 7.78 56.08
CA SER A 233 -10.28 7.87 57.54
C SER A 233 -9.91 6.56 58.25
N ASN A 234 -10.45 5.43 57.79
CA ASN A 234 -10.12 4.10 58.33
C ASN A 234 -8.61 3.78 58.18
N ARG A 235 -7.99 4.21 57.07
CA ARG A 235 -6.54 4.11 56.84
C ARG A 235 -5.74 4.93 57.85
N ALA A 236 -6.17 6.16 58.16
CA ALA A 236 -5.51 7.00 59.16
C ALA A 236 -5.56 6.37 60.57
N ASP A 237 -6.71 5.82 60.97
CA ASP A 237 -6.84 5.11 62.25
C ASP A 237 -5.99 3.83 62.29
N ALA A 238 -5.89 3.09 61.18
CA ALA A 238 -5.05 1.90 61.09
C ALA A 238 -3.54 2.21 61.17
N ILE A 239 -3.09 3.30 60.55
CA ILE A 239 -1.70 3.78 60.68
C ILE A 239 -1.42 4.14 62.14
N LYS A 240 -2.31 4.91 62.78
CA LYS A 240 -2.18 5.34 64.18
C LYS A 240 -2.13 4.17 65.18
N GLN A 241 -2.82 3.07 64.88
CA GLN A 241 -2.70 1.82 65.65
C GLN A 241 -1.34 1.13 65.44
N ALA A 242 -0.83 1.10 64.19
CA ALA A 242 0.48 0.53 63.89
C ALA A 242 1.64 1.36 64.49
N GLU A 243 1.55 2.69 64.49
CA GLU A 243 2.49 3.59 65.19
C GLU A 243 2.57 3.27 66.69
N ASN A 244 1.41 3.13 67.34
CA ASN A 244 1.34 2.74 68.75
C ASN A 244 1.93 1.35 69.00
N ASN A 245 1.71 0.38 68.10
CA ASN A 245 2.33 -0.95 68.19
C ASN A 245 3.86 -0.84 68.12
N VAL A 246 4.42 -0.13 67.14
CA VAL A 246 5.86 0.13 67.01
C VAL A 246 6.46 0.78 68.26
N ASN A 247 5.76 1.76 68.85
CA ASN A 247 6.20 2.39 70.11
C ASN A 247 6.27 1.39 71.27
N VAL A 248 5.23 0.58 71.47
CA VAL A 248 5.22 -0.48 72.51
C VAL A 248 6.33 -1.52 72.28
N LYS A 249 6.67 -1.85 71.02
CA LYS A 249 7.79 -2.76 70.74
C LYS A 249 9.17 -2.11 70.93
N ASN A 250 9.31 -0.80 70.68
CA ASN A 250 10.53 -0.05 71.03
C ASN A 250 10.80 -0.09 72.54
N ASP A 251 9.78 0.14 73.37
CA ASP A 251 9.93 0.10 74.83
C ASP A 251 10.28 -1.31 75.33
N ALA A 252 9.64 -2.35 74.77
CA ALA A 252 9.97 -3.75 75.09
C ALA A 252 11.40 -4.13 74.69
N LEU A 253 11.87 -3.67 73.52
CA LEU A 253 13.24 -3.86 73.05
C LEU A 253 14.26 -3.15 73.96
N LYS A 254 13.96 -1.93 74.38
CA LYS A 254 14.80 -1.16 75.32
C LYS A 254 14.93 -1.89 76.66
N LEU A 255 13.81 -2.31 77.25
CA LEU A 255 13.82 -3.06 78.51
C LEU A 255 14.62 -4.37 78.41
N ALA A 256 14.46 -5.11 77.30
CA ALA A 256 15.23 -6.33 77.06
C ALA A 256 16.75 -6.07 76.92
N LYS A 257 17.16 -4.91 76.38
CA LYS A 257 18.57 -4.50 76.32
C LYS A 257 19.12 -4.16 77.70
N GLU A 258 18.36 -3.39 78.49
CA GLU A 258 18.73 -3.01 79.86
C GLU A 258 18.89 -4.25 80.77
N MET A 259 18.04 -5.26 80.62
CA MET A 259 18.20 -6.56 81.30
C MET A 259 19.46 -7.32 80.86
N MET A 260 19.72 -7.40 79.55
CA MET A 260 20.90 -8.08 79.01
C MET A 260 22.21 -7.44 79.49
N ASP A 261 22.25 -6.11 79.56
CA ASP A 261 23.41 -5.38 80.05
C ASP A 261 23.61 -5.56 81.57
N ALA A 262 22.52 -5.68 82.34
CA ALA A 262 22.59 -6.04 83.77
C ALA A 262 23.19 -7.45 83.98
N ASP A 263 22.76 -8.45 83.21
CA ASP A 263 23.32 -9.81 83.31
C ASP A 263 24.78 -9.89 82.80
N GLN A 264 25.19 -9.06 81.84
CA GLN A 264 26.59 -8.94 81.44
C GLN A 264 27.46 -8.42 82.60
N ASN A 265 27.07 -7.32 83.25
CA ASN A 265 27.76 -6.79 84.42
C ASN A 265 27.83 -7.81 85.59
N LYS A 266 26.80 -8.63 85.74
CA LYS A 266 26.75 -9.75 86.71
C LYS A 266 27.76 -10.84 86.37
N VAL A 267 27.90 -11.23 85.09
CA VAL A 267 28.95 -12.17 84.62
C VAL A 267 30.34 -11.62 84.94
N ASP A 268 30.63 -10.37 84.61
CA ASP A 268 31.97 -9.78 84.78
C ASP A 268 32.37 -9.67 86.27
N SER A 269 31.41 -9.33 87.13
CA SER A 269 31.59 -9.31 88.59
C SER A 269 31.87 -10.69 89.20
N ILE A 270 31.31 -11.76 88.61
CA ILE A 270 31.50 -13.14 89.09
C ILE A 270 32.76 -13.77 88.49
N GLN A 271 33.09 -13.47 87.23
CA GLN A 271 34.35 -13.88 86.57
C GLN A 271 35.55 -13.44 87.42
N THR A 272 35.59 -12.16 87.78
CA THR A 272 36.63 -11.56 88.65
C THR A 272 36.79 -12.32 89.98
N LYS A 273 35.70 -12.86 90.55
CA LYS A 273 35.74 -13.64 91.81
C LYS A 273 36.25 -15.06 91.59
N ALA A 274 35.85 -15.70 90.49
CA ALA A 274 36.27 -17.04 90.13
C ALA A 274 37.78 -17.11 89.82
N ASP A 275 38.31 -16.09 89.13
CA ASP A 275 39.74 -15.97 88.84
C ASP A 275 40.56 -15.75 90.13
N ALA A 276 40.03 -14.94 91.07
CA ALA A 276 40.65 -14.71 92.37
C ALA A 276 40.64 -15.96 93.28
N THR A 277 39.63 -16.83 93.20
CA THR A 277 39.63 -18.12 93.93
C THR A 277 40.58 -19.15 93.30
N ALA A 278 40.70 -19.16 91.96
CA ALA A 278 41.62 -20.06 91.27
C ALA A 278 43.11 -19.76 91.58
N SER A 279 43.48 -18.48 91.78
CA SER A 279 44.85 -18.12 92.23
C SER A 279 45.17 -18.71 93.61
N LYS A 280 44.25 -18.57 94.57
CA LYS A 280 44.43 -19.06 95.95
C LYS A 280 44.59 -20.57 96.05
N GLU A 281 43.90 -21.32 95.19
CA GLU A 281 44.06 -22.77 95.09
C GLU A 281 45.49 -23.15 94.68
N LYS A 282 46.01 -22.49 93.64
CA LYS A 282 47.38 -22.69 93.14
C LYS A 282 48.45 -22.30 94.16
N GLU A 283 48.23 -21.21 94.89
CA GLU A 283 49.11 -20.77 95.99
C GLU A 283 49.15 -21.81 97.13
N ALA A 284 47.99 -22.34 97.55
CA ALA A 284 47.90 -23.34 98.61
C ALA A 284 48.57 -24.68 98.22
N GLN A 285 48.39 -25.13 96.98
CA GLN A 285 49.06 -26.33 96.44
C GLN A 285 50.59 -26.18 96.49
N THR A 286 51.10 -25.04 96.01
CA THR A 286 52.54 -24.75 95.95
C THR A 286 53.21 -24.81 97.33
N ALA A 287 52.53 -24.31 98.38
CA ALA A 287 53.04 -24.33 99.74
C ALA A 287 53.12 -25.75 100.34
N LEU A 288 52.14 -26.61 100.05
CA LEU A 288 52.08 -28.00 100.51
C LEU A 288 53.25 -28.83 99.95
N ASP A 289 53.51 -28.72 98.66
CA ASP A 289 54.54 -29.52 97.98
C ASP A 289 55.96 -29.15 98.45
N ALA A 290 56.20 -27.87 98.74
CA ALA A 290 57.47 -27.38 99.27
C ALA A 290 57.81 -27.98 100.65
N GLN A 291 56.81 -28.16 101.54
CA GLN A 291 57.03 -28.74 102.86
C GLN A 291 57.26 -30.26 102.79
N LYS A 292 56.54 -30.97 101.90
CA LYS A 292 56.72 -32.42 101.65
C LYS A 292 58.11 -32.79 101.14
N ALA A 293 58.84 -31.87 100.50
CA ALA A 293 60.20 -32.11 100.04
C ALA A 293 61.23 -32.27 101.17
N ARG A 294 61.01 -31.64 102.33
CA ARG A 294 62.01 -31.51 103.42
C ARG A 294 62.03 -32.66 104.42
N SER A 295 60.90 -33.34 104.65
CA SER A 295 60.69 -34.24 105.79
C SER A 295 61.29 -35.66 105.65
N GLY A 296 62.35 -35.82 104.85
CA GLY A 296 63.05 -37.10 104.67
C GLY A 296 64.37 -37.12 105.44
N GLU A 297 64.55 -38.10 106.33
CA GLU A 297 65.77 -38.22 107.14
C GLU A 297 66.89 -38.99 106.42
N ALA A 298 68.14 -38.67 106.76
CA ALA A 298 69.32 -39.42 106.32
C ALA A 298 69.62 -40.57 107.30
N VAL A 299 69.92 -41.76 106.78
CA VAL A 299 70.18 -42.97 107.58
C VAL A 299 71.67 -43.10 107.85
N ILE A 300 72.09 -42.83 109.08
CA ILE A 300 73.48 -42.94 109.53
C ILE A 300 73.76 -44.35 110.05
N LYS A 301 74.88 -44.94 109.64
CA LYS A 301 75.33 -46.28 110.05
C LYS A 301 76.78 -46.19 110.51
N MET A 302 77.04 -46.47 111.79
CA MET A 302 78.39 -46.43 112.37
C MET A 302 78.62 -47.69 113.19
N GLY A 303 79.42 -48.62 112.68
CA GLY A 303 79.82 -49.83 113.42
C GLY A 303 80.83 -49.53 114.53
N ASN A 304 80.96 -50.46 115.49
CA ASN A 304 82.04 -50.47 116.49
C ASN A 304 83.10 -51.53 116.13
N PRO A 305 84.03 -51.23 115.21
CA PRO A 305 85.09 -52.16 114.84
C PRO A 305 86.05 -52.44 116.00
N VAL A 306 86.65 -53.63 115.95
CA VAL A 306 87.65 -54.11 116.90
C VAL A 306 89.01 -54.24 116.20
N HIS A 307 90.09 -54.07 116.94
CA HIS A 307 91.43 -54.52 116.57
C HIS A 307 91.91 -55.57 117.57
N HIS A 308 92.26 -56.74 117.04
CA HIS A 308 92.83 -57.83 117.82
C HIS A 308 94.35 -57.64 117.83
N LEU A 309 94.91 -57.28 118.98
CA LEU A 309 96.36 -57.13 119.14
C LEU A 309 97.05 -58.49 119.06
N THR A 310 98.12 -58.59 118.28
CA THR A 310 99.09 -59.70 118.40
C THR A 310 99.78 -59.65 119.77
N ASP A 311 100.43 -60.75 120.18
CA ASP A 311 101.20 -60.75 121.44
C ASP A 311 102.39 -59.77 121.39
N GLU A 312 102.91 -59.51 120.19
CA GLU A 312 103.95 -58.50 119.93
C GLU A 312 103.41 -57.08 120.10
N GLU A 313 102.21 -56.79 119.59
CA GLU A 313 101.52 -55.51 119.82
C GLU A 313 101.13 -55.33 121.30
N LYS A 314 100.65 -56.37 121.99
CA LYS A 314 100.38 -56.36 123.44
C LYS A 314 101.63 -55.99 124.23
N ALA A 315 102.77 -56.61 123.93
CA ALA A 315 104.05 -56.29 124.53
C ALA A 315 104.53 -54.87 124.16
N TYR A 316 104.30 -54.42 122.93
CA TYR A 316 104.66 -53.09 122.46
C TYR A 316 103.87 -51.98 123.15
N TYR A 317 102.53 -52.08 123.24
CA TYR A 317 101.66 -51.11 123.90
C TYR A 317 101.64 -51.27 125.44
N GLY A 318 102.08 -52.40 125.98
CA GLY A 318 101.94 -52.71 127.41
C GLY A 318 100.48 -52.95 127.80
N LEU A 319 99.77 -53.75 126.99
CA LEU A 319 98.33 -54.01 127.11
C LEU A 319 98.05 -55.51 127.22
N ASP A 320 97.33 -55.92 128.26
CA ASP A 320 96.89 -57.31 128.50
C ASP A 320 95.46 -57.57 127.96
N LYS A 321 95.05 -56.82 126.93
CA LYS A 321 93.72 -56.95 126.31
C LYS A 321 93.85 -57.35 124.86
N ASN A 322 93.29 -58.50 124.49
CA ASN A 322 93.29 -58.98 123.10
C ASN A 322 92.57 -58.00 122.16
N ASP A 323 91.35 -57.59 122.52
CA ASP A 323 90.44 -56.85 121.64
C ASP A 323 90.28 -55.37 122.06
N ILE A 324 90.73 -54.47 121.20
CA ILE A 324 90.68 -53.02 121.38
C ILE A 324 89.55 -52.43 120.52
N THR A 325 88.61 -51.73 121.14
CA THR A 325 87.66 -50.83 120.46
C THR A 325 88.22 -49.41 120.39
N PHE A 326 87.59 -48.51 119.62
CA PHE A 326 87.96 -47.09 119.64
C PHE A 326 87.83 -46.46 121.04
N LYS A 327 86.86 -46.92 121.84
CA LYS A 327 86.71 -46.54 123.25
C LYS A 327 87.88 -46.99 124.12
N ASP A 328 88.37 -48.22 123.93
CA ASP A 328 89.54 -48.74 124.65
C ASP A 328 90.80 -47.96 124.28
N ALA A 329 91.01 -47.70 122.97
CA ALA A 329 92.13 -46.92 122.47
C ALA A 329 92.11 -45.49 123.03
N SER A 330 90.95 -44.82 123.03
CA SER A 330 90.78 -43.48 123.60
C SER A 330 91.07 -43.47 125.11
N SER A 331 90.58 -44.49 125.82
CA SER A 331 90.86 -44.70 127.24
C SER A 331 92.34 -45.01 127.52
N TYR A 332 93.05 -45.66 126.59
CA TYR A 332 94.50 -45.88 126.67
C TYR A 332 95.29 -44.60 126.41
N TYR A 333 94.92 -43.84 125.37
CA TYR A 333 95.54 -42.57 125.00
C TYR A 333 95.48 -41.55 126.15
N ILE A 334 94.30 -41.28 126.70
CA ILE A 334 94.10 -40.32 127.80
C ILE A 334 95.01 -40.65 129.01
N ARG A 335 95.26 -41.94 129.29
CA ARG A 335 96.12 -42.40 130.40
C ARG A 335 97.63 -42.35 130.12
N ASN A 336 98.05 -42.35 128.84
CA ASN A 336 99.44 -42.61 128.45
C ASN A 336 100.09 -41.56 127.53
N ARG A 337 99.34 -40.59 126.98
CA ARG A 337 99.83 -39.58 126.01
C ARG A 337 101.07 -38.79 126.43
N TYR A 338 101.30 -38.59 127.73
CA TYR A 338 102.48 -37.90 128.26
C TYR A 338 103.63 -38.84 128.71
N LYS A 339 103.49 -40.16 128.52
CA LYS A 339 104.40 -41.18 129.05
C LYS A 339 105.06 -42.02 127.95
N ASN A 340 104.27 -42.48 126.98
CA ASN A 340 104.70 -43.45 125.99
C ASN A 340 104.89 -42.76 124.63
N LYS A 341 106.13 -42.43 124.27
CA LYS A 341 106.48 -41.73 123.00
C LYS A 341 105.81 -42.41 121.79
N GLY A 342 104.86 -41.74 121.14
CA GLY A 342 104.15 -42.17 119.92
C GLY A 342 103.09 -43.27 120.10
N LYS A 343 103.34 -44.28 120.94
CA LYS A 343 102.50 -45.50 121.01
C LYS A 343 101.04 -45.26 121.40
N ALA A 344 100.76 -44.20 122.15
CA ALA A 344 99.42 -43.85 122.59
C ALA A 344 98.54 -43.37 121.42
N ASP A 345 99.13 -42.60 120.51
CA ASP A 345 98.52 -42.05 119.32
C ASP A 345 98.43 -43.09 118.20
N GLU A 346 99.45 -43.93 118.04
CA GLU A 346 99.50 -45.03 117.05
C GLU A 346 98.30 -45.99 117.17
N LEU A 347 97.96 -46.42 118.40
CA LEU A 347 96.80 -47.28 118.66
C LEU A 347 95.46 -46.54 118.46
N MET A 348 95.43 -45.24 118.78
CA MET A 348 94.25 -44.39 118.58
C MET A 348 93.95 -44.14 117.11
N LEU A 349 94.97 -43.80 116.32
CA LEU A 349 94.87 -43.59 114.88
C LEU A 349 94.50 -44.89 114.16
N THR A 350 95.04 -46.03 114.60
CA THR A 350 94.66 -47.37 114.12
C THR A 350 93.16 -47.63 114.31
N MET A 351 92.61 -47.35 115.49
CA MET A 351 91.17 -47.53 115.73
C MET A 351 90.30 -46.44 115.08
N GLY A 352 90.82 -45.21 114.99
CA GLY A 352 90.19 -44.11 114.28
C GLY A 352 90.00 -44.43 112.80
N ALA A 353 91.04 -44.89 112.10
CA ALA A 353 90.96 -45.35 110.72
C ALA A 353 89.89 -46.45 110.51
N LYS A 354 89.71 -47.36 111.48
CA LYS A 354 88.61 -48.34 111.44
C LYS A 354 87.23 -47.69 111.60
N MET A 355 87.04 -46.79 112.58
CA MET A 355 85.78 -46.05 112.78
C MET A 355 85.42 -45.17 111.56
N HIS A 356 86.41 -44.47 111.01
CA HIS A 356 86.29 -43.65 109.80
C HIS A 356 85.69 -44.46 108.64
N ASN A 357 86.15 -45.70 108.46
CA ASN A 357 85.68 -46.59 107.40
C ASN A 357 84.36 -47.29 107.75
N ALA A 358 84.06 -47.50 109.03
CA ALA A 358 82.80 -48.08 109.51
C ALA A 358 81.62 -47.09 109.50
N LEU A 359 81.87 -45.79 109.37
CA LEU A 359 80.83 -44.76 109.23
C LEU A 359 80.38 -44.59 107.76
N THR A 360 79.11 -44.85 107.49
CA THR A 360 78.43 -44.61 106.20
C THR A 360 77.09 -43.90 106.42
N VAL A 361 76.58 -43.23 105.39
CA VAL A 361 75.32 -42.47 105.44
C VAL A 361 74.57 -42.64 104.12
N ASP A 362 73.28 -43.00 104.19
CA ASP A 362 72.36 -42.90 103.06
C ASP A 362 71.60 -41.56 103.17
N PHE A 363 71.79 -40.64 102.22
CA PHE A 363 71.15 -39.32 102.25
C PHE A 363 69.70 -39.34 101.72
N ASN A 364 68.92 -38.32 102.11
CA ASN A 364 67.58 -38.09 101.55
C ASN A 364 67.70 -37.73 100.06
N LYS A 365 67.04 -38.51 99.20
CA LYS A 365 67.05 -38.34 97.73
C LYS A 365 66.58 -36.96 97.26
N ASN A 366 65.79 -36.25 98.05
CA ASN A 366 65.34 -34.89 97.72
C ASN A 366 66.46 -33.85 97.87
N ASP A 367 67.44 -34.09 98.75
CA ASP A 367 68.48 -33.10 99.07
C ASP A 367 69.42 -32.82 97.89
N ALA A 368 69.56 -33.77 96.95
CA ALA A 368 70.30 -33.59 95.70
C ALA A 368 69.60 -32.63 94.71
N ASN A 369 68.30 -32.38 94.88
CA ASN A 369 67.53 -31.42 94.06
C ASN A 369 67.33 -30.08 94.79
N ARG A 370 67.63 -30.02 96.08
CA ARG A 370 67.50 -28.82 96.92
C ARG A 370 68.80 -28.02 96.87
N LYS A 371 68.82 -26.98 96.06
CA LYS A 371 69.94 -26.04 95.99
C LYS A 371 70.13 -25.32 97.33
N VAL A 372 71.39 -25.05 97.67
CA VAL A 372 71.80 -24.19 98.81
C VAL A 372 72.85 -23.19 98.31
N ASP A 373 72.95 -22.04 98.97
CA ASP A 373 74.10 -21.14 98.83
C ASP A 373 74.98 -21.32 100.08
N ILE A 374 76.19 -21.85 99.91
CA ILE A 374 77.12 -22.12 101.03
C ILE A 374 77.60 -20.83 101.73
N ASP A 375 77.65 -19.70 101.03
CA ASP A 375 78.03 -18.41 101.62
C ASP A 375 76.84 -17.69 102.29
N HIS A 376 75.60 -18.11 102.01
CA HIS A 376 74.37 -17.46 102.49
C HIS A 376 73.31 -18.44 103.02
N LEU A 377 73.74 -19.52 103.70
CA LEU A 377 72.84 -20.53 104.27
C LEU A 377 71.77 -19.90 105.17
N THR A 378 70.50 -20.20 104.91
CA THR A 378 69.39 -19.71 105.74
C THR A 378 69.34 -20.44 107.09
N ASP A 379 68.72 -19.81 108.09
CA ASP A 379 68.50 -20.39 109.42
C ASP A 379 67.94 -21.82 109.40
N ALA A 380 67.02 -22.11 108.46
CA ALA A 380 66.46 -23.44 108.28
C ALA A 380 67.47 -24.46 107.74
N GLU A 381 68.36 -24.04 106.84
CA GLU A 381 69.40 -24.88 106.24
C GLU A 381 70.55 -25.11 107.24
N ILE A 382 70.92 -24.09 108.01
CA ILE A 382 71.86 -24.20 109.13
C ILE A 382 71.29 -25.15 110.20
N ALA A 383 70.01 -25.02 110.57
CA ALA A 383 69.36 -25.92 111.52
C ALA A 383 69.32 -27.37 111.03
N GLU A 384 69.00 -27.58 109.74
CA GLU A 384 68.93 -28.91 109.14
C GLU A 384 70.30 -29.59 109.03
N VAL A 385 71.34 -28.88 108.62
CA VAL A 385 72.70 -29.44 108.57
C VAL A 385 73.26 -29.66 109.99
N SER A 386 72.86 -28.84 110.97
CA SER A 386 73.20 -29.00 112.38
C SER A 386 72.51 -30.22 113.02
N ASP A 387 71.24 -30.49 112.70
CA ASP A 387 70.53 -31.70 113.13
C ASP A 387 71.19 -32.97 112.53
N PHE A 388 71.56 -32.91 111.26
CA PHE A 388 72.34 -33.97 110.63
C PHE A 388 73.69 -34.21 111.35
N TYR A 389 74.42 -33.16 111.71
CA TYR A 389 75.67 -33.29 112.48
C TYR A 389 75.42 -33.80 113.91
N ALA A 390 74.35 -33.37 114.58
CA ALA A 390 73.93 -33.90 115.87
C ALA A 390 73.69 -35.42 115.83
N LYS A 391 73.05 -35.91 114.77
CA LYS A 391 72.81 -37.34 114.55
C LYS A 391 74.10 -38.12 114.29
N LEU A 392 75.12 -37.52 113.66
CA LEU A 392 76.47 -38.11 113.54
C LEU A 392 77.17 -38.21 114.90
N VAL A 393 77.13 -37.15 115.71
CA VAL A 393 77.63 -37.15 117.10
C VAL A 393 76.96 -38.26 117.93
N ASN A 394 75.64 -38.41 117.82
CA ASN A 394 74.87 -39.40 118.55
C ASN A 394 75.30 -40.84 118.24
N ALA A 395 75.51 -41.16 116.96
CA ALA A 395 76.00 -42.48 116.56
C ALA A 395 77.43 -42.78 117.07
N LEU A 396 78.29 -41.77 117.22
CA LEU A 396 79.61 -41.94 117.85
C LEU A 396 79.50 -42.14 119.38
N GLN A 397 78.69 -41.33 120.05
CA GLN A 397 78.41 -41.47 121.47
C GLN A 397 77.91 -42.88 121.82
N GLU A 398 77.11 -43.51 120.95
CA GLU A 398 76.58 -44.86 121.15
C GLU A 398 77.67 -45.94 121.10
N ASN A 399 78.59 -45.85 120.14
CA ASN A 399 79.76 -46.73 120.06
C ASN A 399 80.73 -46.52 121.25
N MET A 400 80.75 -45.32 121.83
CA MET A 400 81.47 -45.01 123.08
C MET A 400 80.68 -45.34 124.36
N ASN A 401 79.43 -45.83 124.24
CA ASN A 401 78.46 -46.08 125.30
C ASN A 401 78.18 -44.87 126.23
N TYR A 402 78.11 -43.66 125.68
CA TYR A 402 77.69 -42.47 126.42
C TYR A 402 76.17 -42.51 126.71
N PRO A 403 75.71 -42.16 127.92
CA PRO A 403 74.29 -42.14 128.27
C PRO A 403 73.46 -41.25 127.35
N THR A 404 72.19 -41.60 127.14
CA THR A 404 71.28 -40.88 126.24
C THR A 404 71.00 -39.44 126.66
N THR A 405 71.25 -39.08 127.93
CA THR A 405 71.19 -37.70 128.44
C THR A 405 72.23 -36.76 127.83
N TYR A 406 73.31 -37.30 127.26
CA TYR A 406 74.37 -36.51 126.60
C TYR A 406 74.17 -36.35 125.09
N ARG A 407 73.09 -36.91 124.51
CA ARG A 407 72.82 -36.84 123.07
C ARG A 407 72.76 -35.39 122.59
N ALA A 408 73.40 -35.15 121.45
CA ALA A 408 73.39 -33.89 120.77
C ALA A 408 72.08 -33.66 120.01
N TYR A 409 71.74 -32.38 119.81
CA TYR A 409 70.56 -31.92 119.09
C TYR A 409 70.81 -30.53 118.51
N ALA A 410 70.14 -30.18 117.42
CA ALA A 410 70.13 -28.79 116.93
C ALA A 410 69.33 -27.90 117.89
N ALA A 411 69.90 -26.76 118.26
CA ALA A 411 69.26 -25.78 119.15
C ALA A 411 69.50 -24.35 118.64
N GLN A 412 68.50 -23.49 118.76
CA GLN A 412 68.54 -22.13 118.19
C GLN A 412 69.55 -21.23 118.92
N ASP A 413 69.74 -21.43 120.23
CA ASP A 413 70.75 -20.72 121.01
C ASP A 413 72.17 -21.08 120.57
N THR A 414 72.46 -22.37 120.35
CA THR A 414 73.74 -22.80 119.75
C THR A 414 73.89 -22.25 118.32
N LEU A 415 72.81 -22.19 117.54
CA LEU A 415 72.80 -21.72 116.15
C LEU A 415 73.17 -20.24 116.05
N GLU A 416 72.54 -19.35 116.82
CA GLU A 416 72.92 -17.94 116.86
C GLU A 416 74.35 -17.74 117.40
N HIS A 417 74.76 -18.51 118.41
CA HIS A 417 76.14 -18.46 118.90
C HIS A 417 77.14 -18.87 117.80
N SER A 418 76.86 -19.94 117.04
CA SER A 418 77.74 -20.40 115.96
C SER A 418 77.81 -19.41 114.78
N LYS A 419 76.71 -18.71 114.46
CA LYS A 419 76.72 -17.58 113.50
C LYS A 419 77.61 -16.42 113.98
N GLN A 420 77.57 -16.08 115.27
CA GLN A 420 78.42 -15.03 115.85
C GLN A 420 79.90 -15.42 115.77
N LYS A 421 80.22 -16.69 116.08
CA LYS A 421 81.58 -17.23 115.95
C LYS A 421 82.08 -17.20 114.51
N ALA A 422 81.25 -17.59 113.54
CA ALA A 422 81.59 -17.49 112.11
C ALA A 422 81.98 -16.07 111.70
N LYS A 423 81.15 -15.09 112.02
CA LYS A 423 81.41 -13.66 111.73
C LYS A 423 82.68 -13.13 112.42
N ALA A 424 83.00 -13.62 113.62
CA ALA A 424 84.26 -13.27 114.30
C ALA A 424 85.49 -13.84 113.58
N TYR A 425 85.40 -15.06 113.03
CA TYR A 425 86.47 -15.65 112.21
C TYR A 425 86.65 -14.94 110.86
N GLU A 426 85.55 -14.58 110.19
CA GLU A 426 85.56 -13.79 108.96
C GLU A 426 86.19 -12.41 109.19
N ALA A 427 85.78 -11.70 110.24
CA ALA A 427 86.32 -10.39 110.61
C ALA A 427 87.80 -10.44 111.01
N ARG A 428 88.30 -11.59 111.50
CA ARG A 428 89.73 -11.80 111.76
C ARG A 428 90.53 -12.01 110.49
N GLY A 429 89.95 -12.63 109.47
CA GLY A 429 90.55 -12.93 108.15
C GLY A 429 91.72 -13.93 108.16
N THR A 430 92.43 -14.12 109.27
CA THR A 430 93.59 -15.02 109.34
C THR A 430 93.20 -16.49 109.43
N ASP A 431 93.84 -17.30 108.58
CA ASP A 431 93.62 -18.74 108.43
C ASP A 431 93.70 -19.47 109.80
N PRO A 432 92.63 -20.18 110.23
CA PRO A 432 92.61 -20.91 111.49
C PRO A 432 93.75 -21.92 111.67
N ALA A 433 94.26 -22.55 110.60
CA ALA A 433 95.38 -23.50 110.71
C ALA A 433 96.71 -22.81 111.09
N VAL A 434 96.83 -21.50 110.90
CA VAL A 434 98.05 -20.72 111.21
C VAL A 434 97.87 -19.86 112.46
N ALA A 435 96.69 -19.25 112.63
CA ALA A 435 96.40 -18.35 113.75
C ALA A 435 95.75 -19.04 114.96
N GLY A 436 95.32 -20.30 114.84
CA GLY A 436 94.59 -21.03 115.86
C GLY A 436 93.20 -20.44 116.17
N HIS A 437 92.66 -20.76 117.34
CA HIS A 437 91.35 -20.29 117.80
C HIS A 437 91.37 -18.84 118.31
N ILE A 438 90.21 -18.17 118.27
CA ILE A 438 90.03 -16.84 118.87
C ILE A 438 89.95 -16.99 120.40
N LYS A 439 90.93 -16.43 121.12
CA LYS A 439 91.12 -16.66 122.56
C LYS A 439 90.04 -16.09 123.47
N ASP A 440 89.43 -14.98 123.07
CA ASP A 440 88.42 -14.26 123.87
C ASP A 440 87.00 -14.88 123.76
N ASN A 441 86.90 -16.07 123.19
CA ASN A 441 85.66 -16.72 122.76
C ASN A 441 85.41 -18.00 123.58
N VAL A 442 84.92 -17.83 124.81
CA VAL A 442 84.95 -18.83 125.91
C VAL A 442 83.93 -19.98 125.82
N GLY A 443 83.82 -20.63 124.66
CA GLY A 443 82.98 -21.82 124.46
C GLY A 443 83.59 -22.80 123.45
N ASN A 444 83.37 -24.11 123.66
CA ASN A 444 83.97 -25.17 122.84
C ASN A 444 83.53 -25.08 121.36
N GLU A 445 84.46 -25.38 120.46
CA GLU A 445 84.24 -25.39 119.01
C GLU A 445 85.21 -26.34 118.29
N ASN A 446 84.81 -26.80 117.10
CA ASN A 446 85.69 -27.45 116.14
C ASN A 446 85.72 -26.63 114.85
N MET A 447 86.92 -26.49 114.25
CA MET A 447 87.15 -25.72 113.03
C MET A 447 87.74 -26.61 111.92
N ALA A 448 87.07 -26.72 110.77
CA ALA A 448 87.54 -27.52 109.64
C ALA A 448 87.45 -26.76 108.33
N PHE A 449 88.52 -26.84 107.55
CA PHE A 449 88.52 -26.38 106.16
C PHE A 449 87.58 -27.26 105.32
N ILE A 450 86.71 -26.62 104.53
CA ILE A 450 85.74 -27.30 103.68
C ILE A 450 86.42 -27.64 102.35
N TYR A 451 86.95 -28.87 102.22
CA TYR A 451 87.55 -29.33 100.97
C TYR A 451 86.52 -29.34 99.83
N ALA A 452 86.91 -28.76 98.68
CA ALA A 452 86.06 -28.57 97.50
C ALA A 452 84.77 -27.77 97.83
N SER A 453 84.92 -26.63 98.52
CA SER A 453 83.76 -25.84 98.97
C SER A 453 82.93 -25.22 97.85
N ASP A 454 83.54 -24.94 96.69
CA ASP A 454 82.88 -24.31 95.54
C ASP A 454 81.97 -25.28 94.76
N ASP A 455 82.15 -26.60 94.95
CA ASP A 455 81.29 -27.63 94.37
C ASP A 455 80.00 -27.84 95.19
N ILE A 456 79.89 -27.23 96.39
CA ILE A 456 78.74 -27.41 97.29
C ILE A 456 77.59 -26.51 96.83
N SER A 457 76.69 -27.10 96.04
CA SER A 457 75.54 -26.41 95.46
C SER A 457 74.18 -26.97 95.90
N THR A 458 74.16 -28.12 96.57
CA THR A 458 72.95 -28.78 97.08
C THR A 458 73.05 -29.12 98.58
N MET A 459 71.89 -29.31 99.22
CA MET A 459 71.82 -29.75 100.62
C MET A 459 72.51 -31.11 100.83
N GLN A 460 72.51 -31.98 99.80
CA GLN A 460 73.24 -33.24 99.85
C GLN A 460 74.75 -33.02 99.87
N ASP A 461 75.28 -32.06 99.10
CA ASP A 461 76.72 -31.75 99.06
C ASP A 461 77.20 -31.15 100.39
N LEU A 462 76.37 -30.27 100.98
CA LEU A 462 76.63 -29.65 102.28
C LEU A 462 76.65 -30.70 103.41
N LYS A 463 75.68 -31.62 103.43
CA LYS A 463 75.68 -32.76 104.38
C LYS A 463 76.83 -33.73 104.12
N ASN A 464 77.27 -33.93 102.87
CA ASN A 464 78.48 -34.70 102.56
C ASN A 464 79.77 -34.00 103.02
N ALA A 465 79.84 -32.67 102.96
CA ALA A 465 80.95 -31.91 103.51
C ALA A 465 80.99 -32.01 105.04
N ALA A 466 79.83 -31.88 105.70
CA ALA A 466 79.70 -32.09 107.14
C ALA A 466 80.13 -33.50 107.59
N LEU A 467 79.73 -34.54 106.85
CA LEU A 467 80.15 -35.91 107.11
C LEU A 467 81.68 -36.08 106.97
N ARG A 468 82.31 -35.45 105.97
CA ARG A 468 83.78 -35.44 105.81
C ARG A 468 84.46 -34.76 107.00
N ALA A 469 83.99 -33.59 107.42
CA ALA A 469 84.52 -32.88 108.58
C ALA A 469 84.37 -33.70 109.88
N PHE A 470 83.17 -34.24 110.14
CA PHE A 470 82.91 -35.12 111.29
C PHE A 470 83.86 -36.33 111.33
N LYS A 471 84.10 -36.96 110.17
CA LYS A 471 85.03 -38.09 110.03
C LYS A 471 86.46 -37.70 110.42
N SER A 472 86.97 -36.58 109.93
CA SER A 472 88.30 -36.10 110.30
C SER A 472 88.39 -35.80 111.80
N TYR A 473 87.54 -34.90 112.31
CA TYR A 473 87.51 -34.49 113.72
C TYR A 473 87.46 -35.65 114.71
N SER A 474 86.71 -36.70 114.39
CA SER A 474 86.41 -37.76 115.35
C SER A 474 87.44 -38.87 115.35
N PHE A 475 88.17 -39.06 114.23
CA PHE A 475 88.88 -40.30 113.94
C PHE A 475 90.30 -40.13 113.39
N LEU A 476 90.67 -38.92 112.96
CA LEU A 476 91.96 -38.56 112.36
C LEU A 476 92.41 -37.22 112.94
N ASP A 477 92.56 -37.16 114.27
CA ASP A 477 92.67 -35.92 115.06
C ASP A 477 93.91 -35.90 115.99
N ASP A 478 94.93 -36.72 115.68
CA ASP A 478 96.18 -36.81 116.43
C ASP A 478 97.00 -35.51 116.38
N GLU A 479 97.00 -34.79 115.24
CA GLU A 479 97.58 -33.44 115.13
C GLU A 479 97.02 -32.47 116.20
N SER A 480 95.72 -32.57 116.49
CA SER A 480 95.02 -31.76 117.50
C SER A 480 95.11 -32.32 118.91
N ASN A 481 95.91 -33.38 119.14
CA ASN A 481 95.95 -34.15 120.39
C ASN A 481 94.56 -34.68 120.81
N TRP A 482 93.75 -35.06 119.82
CA TRP A 482 92.37 -35.57 119.93
C TRP A 482 91.36 -34.60 120.56
N GLY A 483 91.62 -33.29 120.44
CA GLY A 483 90.76 -32.22 120.98
C GLY A 483 89.40 -32.08 120.28
N HIS A 484 89.33 -32.19 118.96
CA HIS A 484 88.07 -32.11 118.22
C HIS A 484 87.19 -33.35 118.47
N ALA A 485 87.83 -34.51 118.60
CA ALA A 485 87.16 -35.76 118.97
C ALA A 485 86.54 -35.66 120.38
N ALA A 486 87.25 -35.05 121.33
CA ALA A 486 86.73 -34.81 122.69
C ALA A 486 85.54 -33.84 122.69
N ASN A 487 85.58 -32.76 121.91
CA ASN A 487 84.46 -31.82 121.75
C ASN A 487 83.21 -32.51 121.17
N ASN A 488 83.36 -33.33 120.12
CA ASN A 488 82.26 -34.12 119.57
C ASN A 488 81.61 -35.05 120.62
N LEU A 489 82.38 -35.51 121.62
CA LEU A 489 81.88 -36.37 122.70
C LEU A 489 81.30 -35.60 123.91
N ASN A 490 81.42 -34.28 123.97
CA ASN A 490 80.95 -33.48 125.11
C ASN A 490 79.41 -33.40 125.21
N GLY A 491 78.71 -33.49 124.08
CA GLY A 491 77.25 -33.55 124.01
C GLY A 491 76.53 -32.21 124.16
N GLY A 492 75.20 -32.26 124.27
CA GLY A 492 74.33 -31.07 124.36
C GLY A 492 74.02 -30.43 122.99
N GLY A 493 73.53 -29.19 123.00
CA GLY A 493 73.22 -28.48 121.75
C GLY A 493 74.44 -28.35 120.85
N VAL A 494 74.25 -28.52 119.54
CA VAL A 494 75.29 -28.37 118.52
C VAL A 494 74.78 -27.56 117.34
N ALA A 495 75.62 -26.68 116.80
CA ALA A 495 75.31 -25.98 115.56
C ALA A 495 76.54 -25.72 114.70
N MET A 496 76.41 -26.07 113.42
CA MET A 496 77.47 -26.04 112.43
C MET A 496 77.12 -24.98 111.38
N THR A 497 77.85 -23.87 111.42
CA THR A 497 77.77 -22.78 110.44
C THR A 497 78.98 -22.81 109.51
N VAL A 498 78.93 -22.01 108.44
CA VAL A 498 80.06 -21.78 107.55
C VAL A 498 80.58 -20.36 107.74
N ALA A 499 81.90 -20.20 107.65
CA ALA A 499 82.61 -18.92 107.64
C ALA A 499 83.49 -18.82 106.39
N ASN A 500 83.44 -17.71 105.65
CA ASN A 500 84.31 -17.48 104.50
C ASN A 500 85.53 -16.62 104.88
N ILE A 501 86.62 -17.30 105.24
CA ILE A 501 87.84 -16.69 105.78
C ILE A 501 88.86 -16.55 104.63
N ASN A 502 89.05 -15.32 104.12
CA ASN A 502 89.94 -15.01 103.00
C ASN A 502 89.73 -15.91 101.76
N GLY A 503 88.48 -16.20 101.39
CA GLY A 503 88.14 -17.04 100.23
C GLY A 503 88.24 -18.56 100.50
N LYS A 504 88.60 -18.98 101.72
CA LYS A 504 88.49 -20.37 102.17
C LYS A 504 87.26 -20.51 103.04
N ARG A 505 86.39 -21.47 102.74
CA ARG A 505 85.22 -21.76 103.58
C ARG A 505 85.57 -22.76 104.68
N TRP A 506 85.11 -22.47 105.90
CA TRP A 506 85.37 -23.26 107.11
C TRP A 506 84.07 -23.62 107.79
N PHE A 507 83.92 -24.86 108.26
CA PHE A 507 82.88 -25.19 109.23
C PHE A 507 83.28 -24.64 110.59
N VAL A 508 82.39 -23.84 111.17
CA VAL A 508 82.44 -23.39 112.56
C VAL A 508 81.40 -24.22 113.30
N ASN A 509 81.85 -25.25 114.01
CA ASN A 509 80.94 -26.14 114.72
C ASN A 509 81.01 -25.87 116.23
N SER A 510 79.93 -25.32 116.79
CA SER A 510 79.84 -24.84 118.17
C SER A 510 79.02 -25.80 119.03
N PHE A 511 79.38 -25.91 120.31
CA PHE A 511 78.74 -26.83 121.26
C PHE A 511 78.25 -26.10 122.52
N GLY A 512 77.13 -26.56 123.07
CA GLY A 512 76.48 -26.03 124.27
C GLY A 512 75.10 -25.42 123.98
N SER A 513 74.14 -25.67 124.86
CA SER A 513 72.78 -25.10 124.84
C SER A 513 72.19 -25.12 126.26
N ASP A 514 71.23 -24.24 126.55
CA ASP A 514 70.41 -24.31 127.75
C ASP A 514 69.39 -25.47 127.76
N GLY A 515 69.21 -26.13 126.61
CA GLY A 515 68.32 -27.27 126.41
C GLY A 515 66.83 -26.93 126.27
N GLN A 516 66.44 -25.66 126.37
CA GLN A 516 65.08 -25.18 126.12
C GLN A 516 64.83 -24.97 124.62
N HIS A 517 65.84 -24.50 123.89
CA HIS A 517 65.71 -23.97 122.52
C HIS A 517 65.87 -25.03 121.40
N LYS A 518 65.37 -26.25 121.62
CA LYS A 518 65.52 -27.37 120.66
C LYS A 518 64.69 -27.16 119.39
N ILE A 519 65.30 -27.36 118.22
CA ILE A 519 64.64 -27.17 116.93
C ILE A 519 63.86 -28.45 116.53
N ASN A 520 62.63 -28.29 116.04
CA ASN A 520 61.83 -29.38 115.48
C ASN A 520 61.47 -29.08 114.00
N LEU A 521 62.00 -29.89 113.07
CA LEU A 521 61.89 -29.65 111.63
C LEU A 521 60.58 -30.19 111.00
N ASN A 522 59.80 -31.01 111.71
CA ASN A 522 58.74 -31.86 111.12
C ASN A 522 57.29 -31.45 111.47
N GLN A 523 57.06 -30.26 112.01
CA GLN A 523 55.88 -30.01 112.84
C GLN A 523 54.58 -29.56 112.13
N ASP A 524 54.58 -29.17 110.85
CA ASP A 524 53.42 -28.50 110.23
C ASP A 524 53.06 -28.91 108.78
N LEU A 525 52.65 -30.16 108.58
CA LEU A 525 52.27 -30.69 107.26
C LEU A 525 50.74 -30.73 107.05
N ALA A 526 49.96 -31.10 108.07
CA ALA A 526 48.51 -31.25 107.98
C ALA A 526 47.73 -29.93 107.79
N GLN A 527 48.24 -28.80 108.30
CA GLN A 527 47.59 -27.49 108.11
C GLN A 527 47.58 -27.03 106.65
N LEU A 528 48.58 -27.45 105.86
CA LEU A 528 48.68 -27.08 104.44
C LEU A 528 47.67 -27.86 103.59
N GLU A 529 47.44 -29.14 103.90
CA GLU A 529 46.43 -29.97 103.24
C GLU A 529 45.00 -29.46 103.49
N ALA A 530 44.71 -29.01 104.71
CA ALA A 530 43.42 -28.40 105.04
C ALA A 530 43.18 -27.06 104.31
N LYS A 531 44.23 -26.23 104.14
CA LYS A 531 44.14 -24.95 103.40
C LYS A 531 43.87 -25.16 101.91
N LEU A 532 44.49 -26.16 101.30
CA LEU A 532 44.25 -26.54 99.91
C LEU A 532 42.80 -26.97 99.66
N ALA A 533 42.27 -27.86 100.50
CA ALA A 533 40.91 -28.39 100.35
C ALA A 533 39.82 -27.28 100.41
N GLU A 534 39.97 -26.30 101.30
CA GLU A 534 39.04 -25.16 101.37
C GLU A 534 39.16 -24.23 100.15
N ALA A 535 40.37 -24.02 99.62
CA ALA A 535 40.57 -23.22 98.40
C ALA A 535 39.93 -23.88 97.16
N GLN A 536 40.10 -25.20 96.99
CA GLN A 536 39.47 -26.00 95.94
C GLN A 536 37.93 -25.91 95.99
N LYS A 537 37.36 -25.98 97.20
CA LYS A 537 35.93 -25.83 97.45
C LYS A 537 35.42 -24.43 97.07
N GLN A 538 36.15 -23.37 97.44
CA GLN A 538 35.77 -21.99 97.12
C GLN A 538 35.85 -21.72 95.60
N ASN A 539 36.88 -22.21 94.92
CA ASN A 539 36.99 -22.12 93.45
C ASN A 539 35.82 -22.85 92.76
N SER A 540 35.54 -24.09 93.15
CA SER A 540 34.42 -24.88 92.60
C SER A 540 33.07 -24.17 92.71
N GLN A 541 32.81 -23.50 93.84
CA GLN A 541 31.59 -22.70 94.05
C GLN A 541 31.55 -21.45 93.14
N ALA A 542 32.67 -20.74 93.00
CA ALA A 542 32.75 -19.56 92.14
C ALA A 542 32.60 -19.89 90.65
N GLN A 543 33.21 -20.98 90.17
CA GLN A 543 33.04 -21.47 88.79
C GLN A 543 31.58 -21.89 88.51
N THR A 544 30.90 -22.49 89.50
CA THR A 544 29.47 -22.84 89.38
C THR A 544 28.59 -21.59 89.26
N ALA A 545 28.84 -20.57 90.08
CA ALA A 545 28.12 -19.29 89.99
C ALA A 545 28.37 -18.57 88.64
N LEU A 546 29.60 -18.65 88.12
CA LEU A 546 29.99 -18.09 86.83
C LEU A 546 29.27 -18.77 85.65
N ALA A 547 29.12 -20.09 85.69
CA ALA A 547 28.38 -20.85 84.68
C ALA A 547 26.90 -20.45 84.65
N ASN A 548 26.27 -20.31 85.83
CA ASN A 548 24.87 -19.88 85.94
C ASN A 548 24.66 -18.46 85.39
N ALA A 549 25.52 -17.50 85.75
CA ALA A 549 25.45 -16.13 85.25
C ALA A 549 25.57 -16.04 83.72
N LYS A 550 26.45 -16.86 83.12
CA LYS A 550 26.61 -16.95 81.66
C LYS A 550 25.38 -17.56 80.97
N ALA A 551 24.65 -18.46 81.64
CA ALA A 551 23.39 -19.02 81.14
C ALA A 551 22.23 -17.99 81.21
N GLU A 552 22.13 -17.21 82.28
CA GLU A 552 21.16 -16.12 82.44
C GLU A 552 21.36 -15.06 81.35
N LEU A 553 22.59 -14.57 81.16
CA LEU A 553 22.97 -13.65 80.08
C LEU A 553 22.56 -14.19 78.70
N ALA A 554 22.80 -15.47 78.41
CA ALA A 554 22.39 -16.09 77.15
C ALA A 554 20.87 -16.16 76.97
N GLU A 555 20.07 -16.22 78.05
CA GLU A 555 18.61 -16.08 77.98
C GLU A 555 18.18 -14.62 77.76
N ALA A 556 18.80 -13.66 78.44
CA ALA A 556 18.55 -12.24 78.22
C ALA A 556 18.88 -11.80 76.78
N SER A 557 19.99 -12.27 76.20
CA SER A 557 20.35 -12.04 74.80
C SER A 557 19.31 -12.60 73.82
N ARG A 558 18.70 -13.76 74.11
CA ARG A 558 17.61 -14.32 73.31
C ARG A 558 16.33 -13.49 73.42
N LYS A 559 15.99 -13.01 74.62
CA LYS A 559 14.84 -12.11 74.84
C LYS A 559 15.02 -10.77 74.08
N TYR A 560 16.23 -10.21 74.08
CA TYR A 560 16.57 -9.03 73.28
C TYR A 560 16.39 -9.28 71.77
N ALA A 561 16.88 -10.40 71.24
CA ALA A 561 16.71 -10.77 69.84
C ALA A 561 15.23 -10.91 69.43
N SER A 562 14.41 -11.61 70.22
CA SER A 562 12.97 -11.74 69.94
C SER A 562 12.20 -10.42 70.09
N ALA A 563 12.62 -9.52 70.99
CA ALA A 563 12.04 -8.18 71.08
C ALA A 563 12.39 -7.32 69.86
N LEU A 564 13.59 -7.48 69.28
CA LEU A 564 14.03 -6.79 68.07
C LEU A 564 13.24 -7.28 66.85
N GLU A 565 13.08 -8.59 66.70
CA GLU A 565 12.25 -9.20 65.66
C GLU A 565 10.79 -8.74 65.74
N ALA A 566 10.19 -8.77 66.94
CA ALA A 566 8.82 -8.31 67.15
C ALA A 566 8.64 -6.81 66.88
N LYS A 567 9.67 -5.98 67.10
CA LYS A 567 9.69 -4.57 66.69
C LYS A 567 9.74 -4.44 65.17
N THR A 568 10.67 -5.12 64.51
CA THR A 568 10.82 -5.03 63.05
C THR A 568 9.59 -5.50 62.30
N GLU A 569 8.82 -6.47 62.82
CA GLU A 569 7.54 -6.85 62.20
C GLU A 569 6.46 -5.76 62.34
N ALA A 570 6.40 -5.07 63.49
CA ALA A 570 5.51 -3.91 63.65
C ALA A 570 5.92 -2.74 62.73
N GLU A 571 7.22 -2.53 62.49
CA GLU A 571 7.73 -1.52 61.55
C GLU A 571 7.35 -1.86 60.09
N LYS A 572 7.38 -3.15 59.70
CA LYS A 572 6.85 -3.61 58.40
C LYS A 572 5.35 -3.37 58.27
N GLU A 573 4.58 -3.64 59.32
CA GLU A 573 3.13 -3.39 59.31
C GLU A 573 2.84 -1.89 59.13
N LEU A 574 3.49 -1.03 59.91
CA LEU A 574 3.36 0.43 59.80
C LEU A 574 3.72 0.94 58.39
N ALA A 575 4.84 0.48 57.82
CA ALA A 575 5.23 0.79 56.46
C ALA A 575 4.18 0.34 55.42
N SER A 576 3.62 -0.86 55.59
CA SER A 576 2.58 -1.41 54.71
C SER A 576 1.27 -0.60 54.75
N LYS A 577 0.76 -0.22 55.93
CA LYS A 577 -0.42 0.66 56.02
C LYS A 577 -0.13 2.04 55.43
N SER A 578 1.07 2.58 55.67
CA SER A 578 1.48 3.91 55.20
C SER A 578 1.63 4.00 53.68
N ALA A 579 2.10 2.93 53.03
CA ALA A 579 2.33 2.88 51.59
C ALA A 579 1.04 2.84 50.73
N THR A 580 -0.13 2.64 51.33
CA THR A 580 -1.42 2.67 50.61
C THR A 580 -1.75 4.10 50.17
N PRO A 581 -2.07 4.38 48.89
CA PRO A 581 -2.44 5.72 48.42
C PRO A 581 -3.75 6.25 49.03
N LEU A 582 -3.92 7.57 49.02
CA LEU A 582 -5.20 8.22 49.34
C LEU A 582 -6.21 8.02 48.19
N GLN A 583 -7.43 7.61 48.52
CA GLN A 583 -8.47 7.35 47.52
C GLN A 583 -9.28 8.61 47.19
N THR A 584 -9.39 9.55 48.13
CA THR A 584 -10.24 10.74 48.00
C THR A 584 -9.83 11.64 46.83
N GLU A 585 -8.53 11.90 46.64
CA GLU A 585 -8.04 12.78 45.55
C GLU A 585 -8.41 12.24 44.14
N VAL A 586 -8.40 10.90 43.98
CA VAL A 586 -8.79 10.24 42.73
C VAL A 586 -10.30 10.33 42.51
N ALA A 587 -11.09 10.10 43.57
CA ALA A 587 -12.54 10.21 43.51
C ALA A 587 -13.00 11.66 43.22
N GLU A 588 -12.34 12.66 43.82
CA GLU A 588 -12.67 14.08 43.61
C GLU A 588 -12.34 14.55 42.18
N LYS A 589 -11.22 14.11 41.60
CA LYS A 589 -10.92 14.37 40.17
C LYS A 589 -11.93 13.71 39.24
N ASN A 590 -12.39 12.50 39.55
CA ASN A 590 -13.46 11.83 38.79
C ASN A 590 -14.80 12.58 38.92
N LEU A 591 -15.12 13.14 40.09
CA LEU A 591 -16.29 14.00 40.28
C LEU A 591 -16.17 15.33 39.50
N GLN A 592 -14.99 15.94 39.43
CA GLN A 592 -14.74 17.13 38.59
C GLN A 592 -14.96 16.81 37.10
N LEU A 593 -14.45 15.67 36.60
CA LEU A 593 -14.66 15.22 35.22
C LEU A 593 -16.14 14.94 34.93
N ALA A 594 -16.89 14.35 35.87
CA ALA A 594 -18.33 14.12 35.73
C ALA A 594 -19.12 15.44 35.64
N ASN A 595 -18.77 16.45 36.43
CA ASN A 595 -19.37 17.78 36.35
C ASN A 595 -19.06 18.47 35.01
N LEU A 596 -17.81 18.39 34.52
CA LEU A 596 -17.43 18.92 33.22
C LEU A 596 -18.18 18.22 32.06
N ALA A 597 -18.46 16.92 32.18
CA ALA A 597 -19.28 16.19 31.22
C ALA A 597 -20.72 16.72 31.18
N LEU A 598 -21.33 17.04 32.34
CA LEU A 598 -22.65 17.67 32.41
C LEU A 598 -22.66 19.06 31.74
N THR A 599 -21.67 19.92 32.01
CA THR A 599 -21.57 21.25 31.36
C THR A 599 -21.46 21.13 29.83
N ASN A 600 -20.70 20.15 29.34
CA ASN A 600 -20.61 19.86 27.91
C ASN A 600 -21.94 19.34 27.34
N ALA A 601 -22.67 18.46 28.04
CA ALA A 601 -23.98 17.96 27.61
C ALA A 601 -25.04 19.08 27.57
N GLN A 602 -25.06 19.96 28.57
CA GLN A 602 -25.90 21.18 28.59
C GLN A 602 -25.58 22.12 27.42
N THR A 603 -24.30 22.30 27.09
CA THR A 603 -23.86 23.11 25.94
C THR A 603 -24.30 22.49 24.61
N ARG A 604 -24.26 21.15 24.47
CA ARG A 604 -24.80 20.44 23.31
C ARG A 604 -26.31 20.63 23.17
N LYS A 605 -27.06 20.52 24.27
CA LYS A 605 -28.52 20.76 24.28
C LYS A 605 -28.85 22.17 23.78
N ALA A 606 -28.23 23.21 24.35
CA ALA A 606 -28.48 24.60 23.96
C ALA A 606 -28.13 24.90 22.48
N ASN A 607 -27.12 24.22 21.93
CA ASN A 607 -26.79 24.31 20.50
C ASN A 607 -27.78 23.53 19.62
N ALA A 608 -28.27 22.37 20.08
CA ALA A 608 -29.29 21.59 19.39
C ALA A 608 -30.67 22.29 19.38
N GLU A 609 -31.03 22.99 20.47
CA GLU A 609 -32.23 23.85 20.53
C GLU A 609 -32.21 24.92 19.43
N LYS A 610 -31.09 25.66 19.33
CA LYS A 610 -30.89 26.67 18.27
C LYS A 610 -30.86 26.06 16.87
N ALA A 611 -30.35 24.84 16.71
CA ALA A 611 -30.41 24.13 15.43
C ALA A 611 -31.87 23.80 15.06
N VAL A 612 -32.64 23.23 16.00
CA VAL A 612 -34.07 22.92 15.80
C VAL A 612 -34.88 24.18 15.49
N GLU A 613 -34.64 25.29 16.19
CA GLU A 613 -35.29 26.59 15.91
C GLU A 613 -34.98 27.08 14.49
N ASN A 614 -33.69 27.13 14.12
CA ASN A 614 -33.26 27.59 12.80
C ASN A 614 -33.76 26.71 11.65
N PHE A 615 -33.71 25.39 11.79
CA PHE A 615 -34.23 24.47 10.78
C PHE A 615 -35.76 24.48 10.72
N SER A 616 -36.47 24.73 11.83
CA SER A 616 -37.94 24.91 11.82
C SER A 616 -38.34 26.18 11.07
N ARG A 617 -37.63 27.29 11.30
CA ARG A 617 -37.81 28.54 10.55
C ARG A 617 -37.51 28.35 9.06
N SER A 618 -36.38 27.72 8.73
CA SER A 618 -36.04 27.44 7.32
C SER A 618 -37.06 26.53 6.64
N GLN A 619 -37.63 25.55 7.35
CA GLN A 619 -38.71 24.70 6.83
C GLN A 619 -39.98 25.52 6.52
N ALA A 620 -40.37 26.47 7.38
CA ALA A 620 -41.52 27.34 7.12
C ALA A 620 -41.29 28.30 5.92
N GLU A 621 -40.09 28.87 5.80
CA GLU A 621 -39.67 29.69 4.67
C GLU A 621 -39.71 28.89 3.35
N LYS A 622 -39.17 27.65 3.37
CA LYS A 622 -39.19 26.72 2.23
C LYS A 622 -40.61 26.28 1.84
N GLN A 623 -41.49 26.03 2.82
CA GLN A 623 -42.90 25.73 2.55
C GLN A 623 -43.60 26.90 1.85
N THR A 624 -43.35 28.13 2.31
CA THR A 624 -43.89 29.36 1.69
C THR A 624 -43.38 29.53 0.26
N ALA A 625 -42.10 29.25 0.01
CA ALA A 625 -41.52 29.25 -1.33
C ALA A 625 -42.16 28.20 -2.25
N LEU A 626 -42.42 26.99 -1.74
CA LEU A 626 -43.08 25.92 -2.48
C LEU A 626 -44.53 26.29 -2.87
N GLU A 627 -45.35 26.81 -1.95
CA GLU A 627 -46.71 27.23 -2.29
C GLU A 627 -46.71 28.43 -3.26
N THR A 628 -45.72 29.32 -3.17
CA THR A 628 -45.53 30.40 -4.15
C THR A 628 -45.21 29.84 -5.54
N ALA A 629 -44.26 28.91 -5.66
CA ALA A 629 -43.90 28.28 -6.93
C ALA A 629 -45.09 27.52 -7.56
N LYS A 630 -45.91 26.84 -6.75
CA LYS A 630 -47.15 26.18 -7.21
C LYS A 630 -48.17 27.18 -7.75
N ALA A 631 -48.35 28.32 -7.10
CA ALA A 631 -49.24 29.39 -7.57
C ALA A 631 -48.76 29.98 -8.91
N GLU A 632 -47.47 30.25 -9.05
CA GLU A 632 -46.87 30.70 -10.32
C GLU A 632 -47.04 29.66 -11.45
N LEU A 633 -46.87 28.37 -11.14
CA LEU A 633 -47.09 27.28 -12.10
C LEU A 633 -48.56 27.20 -12.56
N ALA A 634 -49.51 27.38 -11.64
CA ALA A 634 -50.94 27.43 -11.98
C ALA A 634 -51.25 28.62 -12.90
N THR A 635 -50.65 29.80 -12.66
CA THR A 635 -50.76 30.96 -13.56
C THR A 635 -50.16 30.67 -14.95
N ALA A 636 -48.97 30.05 -15.01
CA ALA A 636 -48.33 29.69 -16.28
C ALA A 636 -49.16 28.69 -17.10
N LYS A 637 -49.78 27.68 -16.45
CA LYS A 637 -50.64 26.70 -17.13
C LYS A 637 -51.96 27.30 -17.65
N THR A 638 -52.49 28.33 -17.00
CA THR A 638 -53.61 29.11 -17.56
C THR A 638 -53.17 29.84 -18.85
N ALA A 639 -52.05 30.57 -18.82
CA ALA A 639 -51.54 31.29 -19.98
C ALA A 639 -51.16 30.36 -21.16
N GLN A 640 -50.68 29.15 -20.89
CA GLN A 640 -50.43 28.10 -21.87
C GLN A 640 -51.74 27.69 -22.60
N LYS A 641 -52.81 27.47 -21.84
CA LYS A 641 -54.13 27.09 -22.37
C LYS A 641 -54.77 28.22 -23.19
N ASP A 642 -54.58 29.47 -22.77
CA ASP A 642 -55.04 30.65 -23.53
C ASP A 642 -54.29 30.77 -24.87
N ALA A 643 -52.97 30.52 -24.87
CA ALA A 643 -52.16 30.51 -26.10
C ALA A 643 -52.53 29.37 -27.06
N GLU A 644 -52.85 28.18 -26.55
CA GLU A 644 -53.35 27.04 -27.32
C GLU A 644 -54.74 27.31 -27.93
N THR A 645 -55.62 27.95 -27.15
CA THR A 645 -56.96 28.40 -27.63
C THR A 645 -56.82 29.47 -28.72
N ALA A 646 -55.86 30.40 -28.57
CA ALA A 646 -55.57 31.42 -29.57
C ALA A 646 -54.98 30.82 -30.87
N LEU A 647 -54.10 29.83 -30.77
CA LEU A 647 -53.56 29.10 -31.94
C LEU A 647 -54.68 28.37 -32.70
N THR A 648 -55.52 27.62 -31.98
CA THR A 648 -56.68 26.92 -32.57
C THR A 648 -57.61 27.91 -33.29
N SER A 649 -57.84 29.07 -32.68
CA SER A 649 -58.67 30.15 -33.27
C SER A 649 -58.05 30.77 -34.52
N ALA A 650 -56.72 30.93 -34.56
CA ALA A 650 -56.02 31.44 -35.74
C ALA A 650 -56.03 30.43 -36.89
N GLN A 651 -55.83 29.14 -36.61
CA GLN A 651 -55.89 28.06 -37.62
C GLN A 651 -57.28 27.95 -38.24
N ALA A 652 -58.34 28.04 -37.44
CA ALA A 652 -59.72 28.04 -37.93
C ALA A 652 -60.04 29.25 -38.83
N LYS A 653 -59.45 30.41 -38.57
CA LYS A 653 -59.57 31.60 -39.43
C LYS A 653 -58.83 31.42 -40.76
N LEU A 654 -57.56 31.02 -40.71
CA LEU A 654 -56.76 30.76 -41.91
C LEU A 654 -57.50 29.81 -42.86
N GLN A 655 -58.00 28.68 -42.35
CA GLN A 655 -58.74 27.71 -43.14
C GLN A 655 -60.00 28.31 -43.80
N ALA A 656 -60.71 29.22 -43.12
CA ALA A 656 -61.88 29.89 -43.68
C ALA A 656 -61.51 30.88 -44.80
N GLU A 657 -60.38 31.57 -44.70
CA GLU A 657 -59.89 32.49 -45.73
C GLU A 657 -59.28 31.75 -46.94
N GLU A 658 -58.65 30.59 -46.74
CA GLU A 658 -58.19 29.69 -47.80
C GLU A 658 -59.37 29.11 -48.61
N ASN A 659 -60.46 28.75 -47.92
CA ASN A 659 -61.68 28.27 -48.57
C ASN A 659 -62.32 29.35 -49.47
N LYS A 660 -62.29 30.63 -49.06
CA LYS A 660 -62.73 31.75 -49.92
C LYS A 660 -61.82 31.94 -51.13
N LEU A 661 -60.49 31.85 -50.94
CA LEU A 661 -59.54 31.96 -52.04
C LEU A 661 -59.78 30.88 -53.11
N THR A 662 -59.98 29.63 -52.65
CA THR A 662 -60.31 28.48 -53.50
C THR A 662 -61.62 28.70 -54.27
N ALA A 663 -62.66 29.25 -53.61
CA ALA A 663 -63.94 29.55 -54.26
C ALA A 663 -63.82 30.65 -55.33
N LEU A 664 -63.03 31.70 -55.08
CA LEU A 664 -62.78 32.76 -56.07
C LEU A 664 -62.00 32.24 -57.29
N GLN A 665 -60.99 31.39 -57.08
CA GLN A 665 -60.23 30.74 -58.15
C GLN A 665 -61.12 29.83 -59.00
N ALA A 666 -62.05 29.09 -58.39
CA ALA A 666 -63.02 28.26 -59.10
C ALA A 666 -64.01 29.09 -59.95
N GLU A 667 -64.33 30.32 -59.55
CA GLU A 667 -65.14 31.23 -60.36
C GLU A 667 -64.34 31.84 -61.52
N GLN A 668 -63.06 32.17 -61.30
CA GLN A 668 -62.15 32.64 -62.35
C GLN A 668 -61.96 31.60 -63.47
N ALA A 669 -61.90 30.31 -63.11
CA ALA A 669 -61.83 29.22 -64.09
C ALA A 669 -63.04 29.21 -65.05
N LYS A 670 -64.27 29.38 -64.54
CA LYS A 670 -65.48 29.47 -65.37
C LYS A 670 -65.46 30.69 -66.30
N LEU A 671 -64.95 31.82 -65.82
CA LEU A 671 -64.79 33.02 -66.65
C LEU A 671 -63.79 32.79 -67.79
N HIS A 672 -62.74 32.00 -67.57
CA HIS A 672 -61.83 31.58 -68.64
C HIS A 672 -62.49 30.62 -69.64
N GLU A 673 -63.26 29.63 -69.18
CA GLU A 673 -64.03 28.73 -70.06
C GLU A 673 -65.04 29.48 -70.94
N GLU A 674 -65.76 30.45 -70.36
CA GLU A 674 -66.65 31.34 -71.12
C GLU A 674 -65.87 32.18 -72.14
N LYS A 675 -64.70 32.71 -71.77
CA LYS A 675 -63.85 33.52 -72.64
C LYS A 675 -63.37 32.75 -73.86
N ASP A 676 -62.87 31.53 -73.67
CA ASP A 676 -62.39 30.67 -74.76
C ASP A 676 -63.53 30.30 -75.71
N LYS A 677 -64.74 30.05 -75.18
CA LYS A 677 -65.94 29.86 -75.99
C LYS A 677 -66.28 31.12 -76.81
N LEU A 678 -66.33 32.29 -76.17
CA LEU A 678 -66.63 33.55 -76.86
C LEU A 678 -65.62 33.85 -77.98
N VAL A 679 -64.34 33.55 -77.78
CA VAL A 679 -63.28 33.67 -78.80
C VAL A 679 -63.44 32.64 -79.93
N SER A 680 -63.93 31.42 -79.63
CA SER A 680 -64.27 30.43 -80.65
C SER A 680 -65.46 30.90 -81.50
N ASP A 681 -66.53 31.35 -80.87
CA ASP A 681 -67.73 31.87 -81.52
C ASP A 681 -67.39 33.10 -82.40
N ALA A 682 -66.51 33.98 -81.93
CA ALA A 682 -66.02 35.14 -82.68
C ALA A 682 -65.31 34.74 -83.99
N LYS A 683 -64.48 33.69 -83.95
CA LYS A 683 -63.78 33.17 -85.14
C LYS A 683 -64.78 32.63 -86.17
N ALA A 684 -65.78 31.85 -85.72
CA ALA A 684 -66.82 31.33 -86.59
C ALA A 684 -67.65 32.45 -87.24
N ILE A 685 -68.09 33.44 -86.46
CA ILE A 685 -68.83 34.62 -86.93
C ILE A 685 -68.00 35.43 -87.95
N ALA A 686 -66.71 35.64 -87.69
CA ALA A 686 -65.82 36.36 -88.59
C ALA A 686 -65.59 35.60 -89.92
N THR A 687 -65.50 34.27 -89.88
CA THR A 687 -65.41 33.43 -91.09
C THR A 687 -66.71 33.49 -91.91
N GLU A 688 -67.87 33.37 -91.27
CA GLU A 688 -69.19 33.51 -91.91
C GLU A 688 -69.34 34.89 -92.57
N LEU A 689 -69.06 35.96 -91.82
CA LEU A 689 -69.18 37.34 -92.33
C LEU A 689 -68.21 37.62 -93.49
N SER A 690 -66.97 37.12 -93.41
CA SER A 690 -65.99 37.25 -94.49
C SER A 690 -66.45 36.50 -95.76
N ALA A 691 -67.07 35.32 -95.62
CA ALA A 691 -67.62 34.58 -96.74
C ALA A 691 -68.77 35.34 -97.43
N TYR A 692 -69.69 35.94 -96.66
CA TYR A 692 -70.78 36.74 -97.23
C TYR A 692 -70.29 38.05 -97.85
N LEU A 693 -69.42 38.81 -97.18
CA LEU A 693 -68.90 40.10 -97.70
C LEU A 693 -68.09 39.95 -98.99
N ASN A 694 -67.44 38.80 -99.20
CA ASN A 694 -66.69 38.51 -100.43
C ASN A 694 -67.49 37.66 -101.43
N ALA A 695 -68.78 37.38 -101.20
CA ALA A 695 -69.53 36.38 -101.96
C ALA A 695 -69.58 36.68 -103.48
N ASP A 696 -69.80 37.95 -103.88
CA ASP A 696 -69.79 38.33 -105.30
C ASP A 696 -68.42 38.13 -105.96
N LYS A 697 -67.34 38.45 -105.25
CA LYS A 697 -65.98 38.22 -105.76
C LYS A 697 -65.69 36.72 -105.85
N ASN A 698 -65.98 35.95 -104.80
CA ASN A 698 -65.74 34.52 -104.76
C ASN A 698 -66.52 33.78 -105.85
N LEU A 699 -67.75 34.22 -106.14
CA LEU A 699 -68.56 33.73 -107.25
C LEU A 699 -67.94 34.10 -108.61
N ALA A 700 -67.53 35.35 -108.81
CA ALA A 700 -66.89 35.80 -110.05
C ALA A 700 -65.56 35.08 -110.32
N ASP A 701 -64.71 34.90 -109.29
CA ASP A 701 -63.45 34.17 -109.38
C ASP A 701 -63.70 32.68 -109.71
N ALA A 702 -64.73 32.05 -109.13
CA ALA A 702 -65.14 30.68 -109.45
C ALA A 702 -65.71 30.54 -110.87
N GLN A 703 -66.56 31.47 -111.32
CA GLN A 703 -67.08 31.51 -112.69
C GLN A 703 -65.97 31.70 -113.72
N ALA A 704 -65.01 32.59 -113.45
CA ALA A 704 -63.83 32.80 -114.29
C ALA A 704 -62.95 31.53 -114.38
N LYS A 705 -62.72 30.84 -113.24
CA LYS A 705 -62.01 29.56 -113.18
C LYS A 705 -62.69 28.47 -114.01
N VAL A 706 -64.03 28.39 -113.98
CA VAL A 706 -64.79 27.45 -114.82
C VAL A 706 -64.68 27.81 -116.31
N ALA A 707 -64.85 29.09 -116.68
CA ALA A 707 -64.77 29.52 -118.08
C ALA A 707 -63.36 29.35 -118.70
N ASP A 708 -62.30 29.59 -117.93
CA ASP A 708 -60.91 29.30 -118.30
C ASP A 708 -60.69 27.80 -118.53
N LEU A 709 -61.20 26.94 -117.64
CA LEU A 709 -61.09 25.49 -117.77
C LEU A 709 -61.94 24.92 -118.93
N GLU A 710 -63.10 25.49 -119.25
CA GLU A 710 -63.88 25.11 -120.44
C GLU A 710 -63.21 25.56 -121.76
N THR A 711 -62.57 26.73 -121.75
CA THR A 711 -61.76 27.20 -122.88
C THR A 711 -60.55 26.28 -123.09
N LYS A 712 -59.81 25.95 -122.02
CA LYS A 712 -58.69 24.99 -122.06
C LYS A 712 -59.13 23.59 -122.47
N LEU A 713 -60.29 23.12 -122.02
CA LEU A 713 -60.86 21.83 -122.42
C LEU A 713 -61.16 21.79 -123.93
N THR A 714 -61.67 22.90 -124.48
CA THR A 714 -61.92 23.03 -125.92
C THR A 714 -60.61 23.02 -126.72
N GLN A 715 -59.59 23.73 -126.24
CA GLN A 715 -58.25 23.72 -126.85
C GLN A 715 -57.59 22.34 -126.78
N ALA A 716 -57.69 21.64 -125.63
CA ALA A 716 -57.18 20.29 -125.45
C ALA A 716 -57.88 19.29 -126.38
N LYS A 717 -59.22 19.37 -126.53
CA LYS A 717 -59.99 18.50 -127.44
C LYS A 717 -59.67 18.77 -128.91
N SER A 718 -59.49 20.03 -129.32
CA SER A 718 -59.02 20.37 -130.67
C SER A 718 -57.60 19.86 -130.93
N THR A 719 -56.70 19.95 -129.94
CA THR A 719 -55.32 19.44 -130.03
C THR A 719 -55.29 17.92 -130.11
N ALA A 720 -56.10 17.23 -129.30
CA ALA A 720 -56.24 15.77 -129.34
C ALA A 720 -56.80 15.30 -130.68
N LYS A 721 -57.78 16.00 -131.26
CA LYS A 721 -58.26 15.70 -132.61
C LYS A 721 -57.18 15.92 -133.67
N LEU A 722 -56.45 17.03 -133.64
CA LEU A 722 -55.34 17.29 -134.58
C LEU A 722 -54.23 16.22 -134.49
N ALA A 723 -53.89 15.77 -133.28
CA ALA A 723 -52.94 14.69 -133.08
C ALA A 723 -53.46 13.33 -133.56
N GLN A 724 -54.76 13.04 -133.37
CA GLN A 724 -55.41 11.84 -133.92
C GLN A 724 -55.47 11.87 -135.45
N ASP A 725 -55.90 12.98 -136.04
CA ASP A 725 -55.96 13.14 -137.51
C ASP A 725 -54.56 13.00 -138.15
N LYS A 726 -53.50 13.47 -137.45
CA LYS A 726 -52.10 13.24 -137.83
C LYS A 726 -51.70 11.77 -137.71
N LEU A 727 -52.06 11.09 -136.62
CA LEU A 727 -51.82 9.65 -136.43
C LEU A 727 -52.48 8.82 -137.53
N ASP A 728 -53.74 9.10 -137.84
CA ASP A 728 -54.51 8.39 -138.87
C ASP A 728 -53.88 8.60 -140.25
N ALA A 729 -53.50 9.83 -140.60
CA ALA A 729 -52.83 10.15 -141.86
C ALA A 729 -51.45 9.49 -142.01
N VAL A 730 -50.63 9.49 -140.95
CA VAL A 730 -49.31 8.82 -140.97
C VAL A 730 -49.45 7.31 -140.97
N THR A 731 -50.49 6.75 -140.34
CA THR A 731 -50.78 5.30 -140.39
C THR A 731 -51.24 4.87 -141.78
N ALA A 732 -52.05 5.67 -142.47
CA ALA A 732 -52.41 5.43 -143.88
C ALA A 732 -51.18 5.54 -144.81
N LYS A 733 -50.29 6.52 -144.59
CA LYS A 733 -49.01 6.65 -145.28
C LYS A 733 -48.14 5.40 -145.07
N LEU A 734 -48.05 4.89 -143.84
CA LEU A 734 -47.29 3.68 -143.50
C LEU A 734 -47.79 2.47 -144.29
N GLN A 735 -49.10 2.24 -144.31
CA GLN A 735 -49.72 1.14 -145.06
C GLN A 735 -49.44 1.26 -146.57
N ALA A 736 -49.48 2.46 -147.14
CA ALA A 736 -49.19 2.68 -148.56
C ALA A 736 -47.71 2.41 -148.90
N GLU A 737 -46.76 2.84 -148.07
CA GLU A 737 -45.33 2.56 -148.29
C GLU A 737 -44.99 1.08 -148.04
N GLN A 738 -45.69 0.40 -147.13
CA GLN A 738 -45.59 -1.05 -146.91
C GLN A 738 -46.14 -1.85 -148.11
N ALA A 739 -47.22 -1.39 -148.74
CA ALA A 739 -47.76 -2.01 -149.97
C ALA A 739 -46.75 -1.92 -151.13
N LYS A 740 -46.18 -0.74 -151.39
CA LYS A 740 -45.10 -0.58 -152.39
C LYS A 740 -43.88 -1.43 -152.09
N LEU A 741 -43.51 -1.60 -150.82
CA LEU A 741 -42.40 -2.47 -150.42
C LEU A 741 -42.66 -3.93 -150.83
N ALA A 742 -43.90 -4.41 -150.65
CA ALA A 742 -44.30 -5.75 -151.09
C ALA A 742 -44.29 -5.90 -152.62
N GLU A 743 -44.74 -4.89 -153.37
CA GLU A 743 -44.70 -4.90 -154.84
C GLU A 743 -43.26 -4.95 -155.39
N ILE A 744 -42.36 -4.12 -154.86
CA ILE A 744 -40.94 -4.09 -155.27
C ILE A 744 -40.22 -5.38 -154.85
N GLN A 745 -40.57 -5.97 -153.70
CA GLN A 745 -40.08 -7.28 -153.30
C GLN A 745 -40.53 -8.37 -154.29
N GLU A 746 -41.79 -8.35 -154.72
CA GLU A 746 -42.32 -9.33 -155.68
C GLU A 746 -41.67 -9.19 -157.08
N GLU A 747 -41.38 -7.97 -157.54
CA GLU A 747 -40.63 -7.74 -158.79
C GLU A 747 -39.17 -8.22 -158.67
N PHE A 748 -38.50 -7.89 -157.56
CA PHE A 748 -37.14 -8.37 -157.29
C PHE A 748 -37.08 -9.91 -157.26
N ASP A 749 -38.00 -10.56 -156.56
CA ASP A 749 -38.08 -12.02 -156.48
C ASP A 749 -38.39 -12.69 -157.84
N LYS A 750 -39.16 -12.02 -158.71
CA LYS A 750 -39.39 -12.46 -160.11
C LYS A 750 -38.12 -12.37 -160.95
N LEU A 751 -37.37 -11.27 -160.86
CA LEU A 751 -36.12 -11.08 -161.62
C LEU A 751 -35.01 -12.02 -161.12
N VAL A 752 -34.90 -12.22 -159.81
CA VAL A 752 -33.96 -13.19 -159.19
C VAL A 752 -34.31 -14.64 -159.55
N LYS A 753 -35.58 -14.95 -159.84
CA LYS A 753 -35.99 -16.23 -160.45
C LYS A 753 -35.61 -16.33 -161.93
N ALA A 754 -35.76 -15.24 -162.70
CA ALA A 754 -35.51 -15.23 -164.14
C ALA A 754 -34.03 -15.45 -164.51
N GLU A 755 -33.08 -14.97 -163.69
CA GLU A 755 -31.65 -15.08 -163.94
C GLU A 755 -31.02 -16.43 -163.56
N ARG A 756 -31.79 -17.37 -162.95
CA ARG A 756 -31.27 -18.69 -162.51
C ARG A 756 -31.65 -19.84 -163.43
N LYS A 757 -30.95 -19.91 -164.56
CA LYS A 757 -30.67 -21.16 -165.29
C LYS A 757 -29.17 -21.47 -165.11
N ASP A 758 -28.73 -22.61 -164.58
CA ASP A 758 -29.44 -23.86 -164.27
C ASP A 758 -29.05 -24.49 -162.90
N TYR A 759 -30.05 -25.13 -162.27
CA TYR A 759 -30.00 -26.19 -161.24
C TYR A 759 -29.44 -25.95 -159.81
N TYR A 760 -30.16 -26.60 -158.86
CA TYR A 760 -29.92 -26.87 -157.43
C TYR A 760 -29.96 -25.64 -156.48
N ASN A 761 -30.85 -25.52 -155.48
CA ASN A 761 -31.46 -26.43 -154.47
C ASN A 761 -30.67 -26.42 -153.13
N LEU A 762 -31.39 -26.66 -152.03
CA LEU A 762 -31.03 -26.46 -150.62
C LEU A 762 -30.82 -24.98 -150.22
N SER A 763 -31.14 -24.55 -149.00
CA SER A 763 -32.08 -25.12 -148.00
C SER A 763 -32.39 -24.08 -146.92
N ASP A 764 -33.22 -24.49 -145.97
CA ASP A 764 -33.31 -23.95 -144.61
C ASP A 764 -31.94 -23.79 -143.93
N TRP A 765 -31.90 -23.00 -142.84
CA TRP A 765 -31.56 -23.49 -141.47
C TRP A 765 -31.29 -22.36 -140.45
N TYR A 766 -30.94 -21.14 -140.87
CA TYR A 766 -30.14 -20.26 -140.01
C TYR A 766 -30.83 -19.56 -138.80
N LEU A 767 -32.15 -19.34 -138.79
CA LEU A 767 -32.79 -18.40 -137.85
C LEU A 767 -33.75 -19.00 -136.80
N GLU A 768 -33.70 -20.31 -136.55
CA GLU A 768 -34.16 -20.87 -135.25
C GLU A 768 -33.22 -20.51 -134.08
N TYR A 769 -32.07 -19.88 -134.37
CA TYR A 769 -30.93 -19.76 -133.47
C TYR A 769 -31.05 -18.74 -132.31
N LEU A 770 -31.95 -17.76 -132.37
CA LEU A 770 -31.86 -16.53 -131.54
C LEU A 770 -32.94 -16.32 -130.47
N ALA A 771 -33.93 -17.20 -130.35
CA ALA A 771 -35.12 -16.98 -129.50
C ALA A 771 -35.03 -17.52 -128.05
N GLY A 772 -33.84 -17.59 -127.43
CA GLY A 772 -33.70 -18.26 -126.13
C GLY A 772 -32.59 -17.78 -125.18
N LYS A 773 -32.96 -16.95 -124.19
CA LYS A 773 -32.49 -17.05 -122.78
C LYS A 773 -33.25 -16.12 -121.82
N GLN A 774 -33.28 -16.49 -120.54
CA GLN A 774 -33.77 -15.67 -119.42
C GLN A 774 -32.60 -15.17 -118.56
N ALA A 775 -32.68 -13.92 -118.09
CA ALA A 775 -32.13 -13.33 -116.86
C ALA A 775 -32.72 -11.89 -116.75
N ASP A 776 -32.87 -11.21 -115.60
CA ASP A 776 -32.07 -11.29 -114.37
C ASP A 776 -32.85 -10.90 -113.09
N LYS A 777 -32.19 -10.98 -111.93
CA LYS A 777 -32.72 -10.63 -110.59
C LYS A 777 -31.59 -10.10 -109.70
N LYS A 778 -31.84 -9.08 -108.84
CA LYS A 778 -31.13 -8.67 -107.58
C LYS A 778 -31.09 -7.14 -107.43
N ALA A 779 -30.71 -6.51 -106.30
CA ALA A 779 -30.79 -6.75 -104.83
C ALA A 779 -30.01 -5.57 -104.17
N ASP A 780 -29.33 -5.56 -103.01
CA ASP A 780 -29.07 -6.44 -101.83
C ASP A 780 -28.85 -5.42 -100.66
N THR A 781 -29.44 -5.54 -99.46
CA THR A 781 -29.04 -6.39 -98.31
C THR A 781 -27.80 -5.90 -97.52
N GLU A 782 -27.84 -5.91 -96.18
CA GLU A 782 -26.85 -6.52 -95.25
C GLU A 782 -27.39 -6.44 -93.79
N ILE A 783 -26.52 -6.48 -92.77
CA ILE A 783 -26.64 -7.37 -91.57
C ILE A 783 -25.57 -6.91 -90.50
N LYS A 784 -25.18 -7.50 -89.35
CA LYS A 784 -25.16 -8.85 -88.71
C LYS A 784 -25.25 -8.71 -87.17
N LYS A 785 -25.29 -9.83 -86.44
CA LYS A 785 -25.01 -9.91 -84.97
C LYS A 785 -23.55 -10.35 -84.70
N VAL A 786 -23.05 -10.08 -83.50
CA VAL A 786 -21.88 -10.75 -82.86
C VAL A 786 -22.18 -10.95 -81.36
N GLU A 787 -21.69 -12.03 -80.77
CA GLU A 787 -21.78 -12.33 -79.32
C GLU A 787 -20.48 -11.96 -78.58
N VAL A 788 -20.56 -11.51 -77.32
CA VAL A 788 -19.39 -11.29 -76.45
C VAL A 788 -19.70 -11.72 -75.00
N SER A 789 -18.66 -12.18 -74.30
CA SER A 789 -18.66 -12.81 -72.97
C SER A 789 -19.17 -11.96 -71.81
N LYS A 790 -19.80 -12.61 -70.81
CA LYS A 790 -19.93 -12.07 -69.44
C LYS A 790 -18.56 -11.93 -68.78
N THR A 791 -18.15 -10.70 -68.51
CA THR A 791 -17.22 -10.37 -67.41
C THR A 791 -18.02 -9.71 -66.29
N SER A 792 -17.88 -10.17 -65.05
CA SER A 792 -18.55 -9.55 -63.90
C SER A 792 -17.87 -8.23 -63.56
N GLN A 793 -18.51 -7.10 -63.91
CA GLN A 793 -18.12 -5.82 -63.32
C GLN A 793 -18.29 -5.89 -61.80
N ALA A 794 -17.32 -5.38 -61.05
CA ALA A 794 -17.53 -5.09 -59.64
C ALA A 794 -18.49 -3.90 -59.49
N GLY A 795 -19.18 -3.80 -58.35
CA GLY A 795 -19.98 -2.61 -58.04
C GLY A 795 -19.12 -1.35 -57.92
N ASN A 796 -19.73 -0.20 -58.20
CA ASN A 796 -19.03 1.09 -58.30
C ASN A 796 -19.70 2.15 -57.44
N TRP A 797 -18.87 2.94 -56.77
CA TRP A 797 -19.28 4.18 -56.10
C TRP A 797 -19.55 5.27 -57.13
N ILE A 798 -20.67 5.97 -56.99
CA ILE A 798 -21.10 7.05 -57.87
C ILE A 798 -21.43 8.27 -57.03
N GLU A 799 -20.83 9.41 -57.37
CA GLU A 799 -21.15 10.72 -56.81
C GLU A 799 -22.21 11.43 -57.66
N SER A 800 -23.16 12.09 -57.01
CA SER A 800 -24.12 13.00 -57.65
C SER A 800 -24.55 14.07 -56.66
N ALA A 801 -24.50 15.34 -57.07
CA ALA A 801 -24.82 16.50 -56.23
C ALA A 801 -24.13 16.52 -54.84
N GLY A 802 -22.88 16.03 -54.77
CA GLY A 802 -22.10 15.94 -53.52
C GLY A 802 -22.55 14.84 -52.56
N ARG A 803 -23.40 13.91 -53.02
CA ARG A 803 -23.84 12.72 -52.27
C ARG A 803 -23.36 11.46 -53.00
N TRP A 804 -23.03 10.42 -52.24
CA TRP A 804 -22.51 9.16 -52.77
C TRP A 804 -23.55 8.05 -52.69
N TRP A 805 -23.60 7.18 -53.69
CA TRP A 805 -24.34 5.92 -53.67
C TRP A 805 -23.50 4.81 -54.29
N TYR A 806 -23.84 3.55 -54.01
CA TYR A 806 -23.13 2.39 -54.54
C TYR A 806 -24.03 1.59 -55.48
N LYS A 807 -23.57 1.41 -56.72
CA LYS A 807 -24.28 0.67 -57.76
C LYS A 807 -23.70 -0.72 -57.92
N HIS A 808 -24.52 -1.74 -57.74
CA HIS A 808 -24.16 -3.15 -57.87
C HIS A 808 -23.91 -3.55 -59.34
N ALA A 809 -23.33 -4.73 -59.53
CA ALA A 809 -22.98 -5.29 -60.84
C ALA A 809 -24.17 -5.50 -61.79
N ASP A 810 -25.36 -5.72 -61.24
CA ASP A 810 -26.63 -5.88 -61.96
C ASP A 810 -27.40 -4.56 -62.15
N GLY A 811 -26.89 -3.46 -61.58
CA GLY A 811 -27.50 -2.14 -61.60
C GLY A 811 -28.43 -1.81 -60.43
N SER A 812 -28.64 -2.73 -59.49
CA SER A 812 -29.33 -2.46 -58.21
C SER A 812 -28.45 -1.66 -57.24
N TYR A 813 -29.00 -1.27 -56.08
CA TYR A 813 -28.30 -0.54 -55.03
C TYR A 813 -29.00 -0.75 -53.66
N THR A 814 -28.24 -0.65 -52.57
CA THR A 814 -28.74 -0.79 -51.19
C THR A 814 -29.57 0.42 -50.76
N THR A 815 -30.68 0.21 -50.02
CA THR A 815 -31.51 1.27 -49.41
C THR A 815 -31.91 0.89 -47.98
N ASN A 816 -32.07 1.88 -47.09
CA ASN A 816 -32.39 1.71 -45.66
C ASN A 816 -31.52 0.67 -44.91
N GLY A 817 -30.27 0.50 -45.30
CA GLY A 817 -29.52 -0.71 -45.01
C GLY A 817 -28.02 -0.53 -44.85
N TRP A 818 -27.42 -1.50 -44.16
CA TRP A 818 -25.97 -1.67 -44.06
C TRP A 818 -25.45 -2.50 -45.24
N GLU A 819 -24.32 -2.11 -45.81
CA GLU A 819 -23.59 -2.92 -46.79
C GLU A 819 -22.09 -2.96 -46.46
N GLN A 820 -21.44 -4.11 -46.66
CA GLN A 820 -19.99 -4.27 -46.47
C GLN A 820 -19.27 -4.25 -47.82
N ILE A 821 -18.79 -3.07 -48.22
CA ILE A 821 -18.14 -2.84 -49.51
C ILE A 821 -16.63 -2.94 -49.32
N LYS A 822 -16.01 -3.93 -49.98
CA LYS A 822 -14.56 -4.22 -49.92
C LYS A 822 -14.01 -4.39 -48.48
N GLY A 823 -14.85 -4.89 -47.57
CA GLY A 823 -14.51 -5.14 -46.16
C GLY A 823 -14.91 -4.02 -45.19
N THR A 824 -15.22 -2.83 -45.69
CA THR A 824 -15.66 -1.68 -44.88
C THR A 824 -17.19 -1.59 -44.86
N TRP A 825 -17.79 -1.31 -43.70
CA TRP A 825 -19.24 -1.13 -43.55
C TRP A 825 -19.67 0.31 -43.86
N TYR A 826 -20.79 0.43 -44.57
CA TYR A 826 -21.46 1.68 -44.95
C TYR A 826 -22.97 1.57 -44.69
N TYR A 827 -23.65 2.70 -44.46
CA TYR A 827 -25.11 2.74 -44.28
C TYR A 827 -25.77 3.67 -45.31
N PHE A 828 -26.91 3.26 -45.86
CA PHE A 828 -27.63 3.96 -46.92
C PHE A 828 -29.07 4.34 -46.51
N ASP A 829 -29.53 5.53 -46.89
CA ASP A 829 -30.90 5.99 -46.65
C ASP A 829 -31.94 5.35 -47.58
N HIS A 830 -33.21 5.75 -47.46
CA HIS A 830 -34.32 5.18 -48.22
C HIS A 830 -34.22 5.38 -49.74
N ALA A 831 -33.43 6.36 -50.19
CA ALA A 831 -33.22 6.67 -51.59
C ALA A 831 -31.87 6.13 -52.11
N GLY A 832 -31.09 5.46 -51.24
CA GLY A 832 -29.84 4.79 -51.60
C GLY A 832 -28.59 5.64 -51.41
N TRP A 833 -28.67 6.77 -50.70
CA TRP A 833 -27.50 7.62 -50.46
C TRP A 833 -26.76 7.20 -49.20
N MET A 834 -25.44 7.08 -49.31
CA MET A 834 -24.50 6.85 -48.22
C MET A 834 -24.62 7.95 -47.16
N GLN A 835 -24.67 7.55 -45.89
CA GLN A 835 -24.75 8.46 -44.75
C GLN A 835 -23.39 8.70 -44.11
N THR A 836 -23.24 9.85 -43.44
CA THR A 836 -22.06 10.28 -42.69
C THR A 836 -22.50 10.91 -41.36
N GLY A 837 -21.69 10.80 -40.32
CA GLY A 837 -22.03 11.22 -38.96
C GLY A 837 -22.85 10.15 -38.20
N TRP A 838 -23.66 10.60 -37.24
CA TRP A 838 -24.46 9.72 -36.39
C TRP A 838 -25.68 9.13 -37.09
N VAL A 839 -25.81 7.80 -37.07
CA VAL A 839 -26.98 7.05 -37.56
C VAL A 839 -27.55 6.19 -36.44
N LYS A 840 -28.88 6.21 -36.28
CA LYS A 840 -29.61 5.31 -35.37
C LYS A 840 -30.38 4.26 -36.15
N THR A 841 -30.09 2.99 -35.91
CA THR A 841 -30.75 1.85 -36.58
C THR A 841 -30.77 0.63 -35.67
N GLY A 842 -31.83 -0.18 -35.74
CA GLY A 842 -32.08 -1.27 -34.77
C GLY A 842 -32.25 -0.80 -33.31
N GLY A 843 -32.49 0.50 -33.08
CA GLY A 843 -32.47 1.13 -31.75
C GLY A 843 -31.08 1.61 -31.28
N THR A 844 -30.01 1.15 -31.92
CA THR A 844 -28.61 1.41 -31.58
C THR A 844 -28.04 2.58 -32.38
N TRP A 845 -27.11 3.34 -31.79
CA TRP A 845 -26.36 4.40 -32.47
C TRP A 845 -25.04 3.88 -33.03
N TYR A 846 -24.68 4.40 -34.20
CA TYR A 846 -23.43 4.14 -34.92
C TYR A 846 -22.87 5.47 -35.45
N TYR A 847 -21.56 5.54 -35.66
CA TYR A 847 -20.91 6.70 -36.31
C TYR A 847 -20.30 6.28 -37.64
N LEU A 848 -20.59 7.04 -38.70
CA LEU A 848 -20.00 6.92 -40.01
C LEU A 848 -19.02 8.09 -40.21
N ASN A 849 -17.77 7.81 -40.57
CA ASN A 849 -16.78 8.86 -40.87
C ASN A 849 -17.20 9.68 -42.11
N ASN A 850 -16.51 10.79 -42.40
CA ASN A 850 -16.78 11.62 -43.60
C ASN A 850 -16.65 10.85 -44.93
N SER A 851 -15.96 9.72 -44.93
CA SER A 851 -15.85 8.76 -46.04
C SER A 851 -17.02 7.76 -46.13
N GLY A 852 -18.03 7.87 -45.26
CA GLY A 852 -19.13 6.91 -45.08
C GLY A 852 -18.78 5.61 -44.37
N SER A 853 -17.50 5.36 -44.10
CA SER A 853 -17.05 4.15 -43.41
C SER A 853 -17.45 4.15 -41.93
N MET A 854 -18.06 3.07 -41.45
CA MET A 854 -18.37 2.86 -40.03
C MET A 854 -17.11 2.97 -39.15
N ALA A 855 -17.21 3.73 -38.07
CA ALA A 855 -16.15 3.89 -37.08
C ALA A 855 -16.23 2.85 -35.96
N THR A 856 -15.07 2.54 -35.36
CA THR A 856 -14.90 1.69 -34.17
C THR A 856 -13.82 2.30 -33.29
N GLY A 857 -13.87 2.05 -31.98
CA GLY A 857 -12.98 2.67 -31.00
C GLY A 857 -13.39 4.10 -30.65
N TRP A 858 -12.42 4.93 -30.26
CA TRP A 858 -12.64 6.32 -29.84
C TRP A 858 -12.90 7.26 -31.02
N VAL A 859 -14.05 7.95 -30.99
CA VAL A 859 -14.42 9.03 -31.93
C VAL A 859 -14.58 10.33 -31.15
N LYS A 860 -14.07 11.43 -31.70
CA LYS A 860 -14.30 12.78 -31.17
C LYS A 860 -15.19 13.57 -32.11
N ASP A 861 -16.42 13.82 -31.68
CA ASP A 861 -17.42 14.58 -32.44
C ASP A 861 -17.79 15.87 -31.69
N ASN A 862 -17.77 17.01 -32.39
CA ASN A 862 -18.06 18.35 -31.85
C ASN A 862 -17.34 18.74 -30.53
N GLY A 863 -16.21 18.09 -30.22
CA GLY A 863 -15.42 18.31 -29.00
C GLY A 863 -15.59 17.23 -27.94
N THR A 864 -16.68 16.47 -27.98
CA THR A 864 -17.00 15.37 -27.06
C THR A 864 -16.39 14.05 -27.55
N TRP A 865 -15.92 13.21 -26.62
CA TRP A 865 -15.45 11.86 -26.92
C TRP A 865 -16.56 10.83 -26.74
N TYR A 866 -16.62 9.87 -27.66
CA TYR A 866 -17.53 8.73 -27.67
C TYR A 866 -16.74 7.45 -27.95
N TYR A 867 -17.22 6.30 -27.46
CA TYR A 867 -16.62 5.00 -27.75
C TYR A 867 -17.58 4.12 -28.55
N LEU A 868 -17.14 3.67 -29.72
CA LEU A 868 -17.86 2.71 -30.56
C LEU A 868 -17.24 1.33 -30.36
N ASN A 869 -18.05 0.32 -30.07
CA ASN A 869 -17.57 -1.07 -29.93
C ASN A 869 -17.02 -1.61 -31.27
N ASN A 870 -16.40 -2.79 -31.26
CA ASN A 870 -15.89 -3.44 -32.49
C ASN A 870 -16.99 -3.73 -33.53
N SER A 871 -18.26 -3.76 -33.11
CA SER A 871 -19.47 -3.82 -33.95
C SER A 871 -19.95 -2.47 -34.49
N GLY A 872 -19.21 -1.38 -34.25
CA GLY A 872 -19.59 0.01 -34.58
C GLY A 872 -20.67 0.63 -33.70
N SER A 873 -21.26 -0.14 -32.79
CA SER A 873 -22.34 0.30 -31.90
C SER A 873 -21.81 1.12 -30.73
N LEU A 874 -22.42 2.27 -30.47
CA LEU A 874 -22.10 3.16 -29.34
C LEU A 874 -22.13 2.44 -27.99
N ALA A 875 -21.09 2.63 -27.18
CA ALA A 875 -21.02 2.17 -25.80
C ALA A 875 -21.58 3.21 -24.83
N THR A 876 -22.18 2.73 -23.75
CA THR A 876 -22.58 3.50 -22.57
C THR A 876 -22.14 2.74 -21.32
N GLY A 877 -21.91 3.43 -20.21
CA GLY A 877 -21.37 2.86 -18.99
C GLY A 877 -19.84 2.65 -19.02
N TRP A 878 -19.36 1.63 -18.31
CA TRP A 878 -17.93 1.37 -18.15
C TRP A 878 -17.29 0.70 -19.38
N VAL A 879 -16.23 1.29 -19.90
CA VAL A 879 -15.37 0.74 -20.97
C VAL A 879 -13.94 0.60 -20.46
N LYS A 880 -13.28 -0.52 -20.78
CA LYS A 880 -11.86 -0.71 -20.50
C LYS A 880 -11.08 -0.78 -21.80
N GLU A 881 -10.13 0.13 -21.97
CA GLU A 881 -9.34 0.25 -23.20
C GLU A 881 -7.87 0.54 -22.87
N ASN A 882 -6.95 -0.18 -23.53
CA ASN A 882 -5.50 -0.15 -23.29
C ASN A 882 -5.09 -0.22 -21.80
N GLY A 883 -5.85 -0.95 -20.98
CA GLY A 883 -5.61 -1.16 -19.55
C GLY A 883 -6.33 -0.17 -18.62
N SER A 884 -6.64 1.03 -19.09
CA SER A 884 -7.39 2.05 -18.34
C SER A 884 -8.90 1.82 -18.41
N TRP A 885 -9.62 2.20 -17.35
CA TRP A 885 -11.07 2.31 -17.36
C TRP A 885 -11.51 3.72 -17.76
N TYR A 886 -12.66 3.81 -18.42
CA TYR A 886 -13.35 5.01 -18.86
C TYR A 886 -14.84 4.84 -18.57
N TYR A 887 -15.58 5.93 -18.43
CA TYR A 887 -17.03 5.89 -18.29
C TYR A 887 -17.69 6.79 -19.33
N LEU A 888 -18.71 6.25 -19.99
CA LEU A 888 -19.55 6.92 -20.97
C LEU A 888 -20.94 7.10 -20.33
N ASP A 889 -21.54 8.27 -20.44
CA ASP A 889 -22.86 8.54 -19.86
C ASP A 889 -24.01 7.89 -20.66
N GLN A 890 -25.26 8.19 -20.31
CA GLN A 890 -26.43 7.64 -21.01
C GLN A 890 -26.60 8.16 -22.47
N SER A 891 -25.90 9.25 -22.84
CA SER A 891 -25.80 9.72 -24.23
C SER A 891 -24.61 9.10 -24.98
N GLY A 892 -23.74 8.36 -24.27
CA GLY A 892 -22.48 7.80 -24.78
C GLY A 892 -21.30 8.77 -24.71
N ALA A 893 -21.47 9.94 -24.08
CA ALA A 893 -20.42 10.94 -23.93
C ALA A 893 -19.47 10.57 -22.78
N MET A 894 -18.16 10.67 -23.03
CA MET A 894 -17.11 10.35 -22.05
C MET A 894 -17.08 11.35 -20.89
N THR A 895 -17.12 10.84 -19.65
CA THR A 895 -17.03 11.69 -18.45
C THR A 895 -15.59 12.04 -18.09
N THR A 896 -15.42 13.22 -17.49
CA THR A 896 -14.14 13.72 -16.92
C THR A 896 -14.42 14.48 -15.63
N GLY A 897 -13.49 14.47 -14.68
CA GLY A 897 -13.69 14.99 -13.33
C GLY A 897 -14.44 14.01 -12.43
N TRP A 898 -15.12 14.54 -11.40
CA TRP A 898 -15.95 13.74 -10.49
C TRP A 898 -17.30 13.39 -11.11
N PHE A 899 -17.70 12.12 -11.02
CA PHE A 899 -19.01 11.63 -11.41
C PHE A 899 -19.49 10.52 -10.46
N THR A 900 -20.79 10.21 -10.48
CA THR A 900 -21.37 9.14 -9.67
C THR A 900 -21.92 7.99 -10.51
N VAL A 901 -21.74 6.77 -10.02
CA VAL A 901 -22.36 5.55 -10.57
C VAL A 901 -22.90 4.73 -9.40
N SER A 902 -24.20 4.41 -9.42
CA SER A 902 -24.88 3.63 -8.37
C SER A 902 -24.61 4.12 -6.93
N GLY A 903 -24.56 5.44 -6.75
CA GLY A 903 -24.34 6.09 -5.44
C GLY A 903 -22.88 6.18 -4.99
N LYS A 904 -21.92 5.60 -5.72
CA LYS A 904 -20.47 5.78 -5.46
C LYS A 904 -19.90 6.90 -6.31
N TRP A 905 -18.92 7.63 -5.78
CA TRP A 905 -18.15 8.65 -6.51
C TRP A 905 -16.89 8.07 -7.15
N TYR A 906 -16.59 8.55 -8.35
CA TYR A 906 -15.44 8.17 -9.17
C TYR A 906 -14.81 9.43 -9.79
N TYR A 907 -13.48 9.42 -10.00
CA TYR A 907 -12.76 10.51 -10.65
C TYR A 907 -12.08 10.06 -11.95
N ALA A 908 -12.42 10.69 -13.06
CA ALA A 908 -11.70 10.55 -14.32
C ALA A 908 -10.79 11.76 -14.58
N TYR A 909 -9.56 11.53 -15.02
CA TYR A 909 -8.66 12.60 -15.47
C TYR A 909 -9.20 13.31 -16.72
N SER A 910 -8.56 14.40 -17.15
CA SER A 910 -8.91 15.12 -18.39
C SER A 910 -8.78 14.30 -19.68
N SER A 911 -8.11 13.14 -19.62
CA SER A 911 -8.06 12.12 -20.66
C SER A 911 -9.26 11.15 -20.67
N GLY A 912 -10.16 11.23 -19.68
CA GLY A 912 -11.25 10.27 -19.43
C GLY A 912 -10.82 9.03 -18.64
N ALA A 913 -9.52 8.81 -18.44
CA ALA A 913 -9.02 7.65 -17.72
C ALA A 913 -9.35 7.75 -16.22
N LEU A 914 -9.92 6.69 -15.66
CA LEU A 914 -10.26 6.55 -14.24
C LEU A 914 -9.01 6.57 -13.35
N ALA A 915 -9.03 7.38 -12.29
CA ALA A 915 -8.07 7.31 -11.20
C ALA A 915 -8.36 6.07 -10.32
N VAL A 916 -7.35 5.22 -10.08
CA VAL A 916 -7.45 4.00 -9.26
C VAL A 916 -6.21 3.85 -8.37
N ASN A 917 -6.37 3.34 -7.15
CA ASN A 917 -5.30 3.14 -6.15
C ASN A 917 -4.39 4.38 -5.98
N THR A 918 -4.98 5.57 -5.91
CA THR A 918 -4.24 6.84 -5.96
C THR A 918 -4.98 7.95 -5.21
N THR A 919 -4.35 9.11 -5.10
CA THR A 919 -4.98 10.35 -4.66
C THR A 919 -5.33 11.19 -5.89
N THR A 920 -6.54 11.76 -5.93
CA THR A 920 -7.00 12.65 -7.00
C THR A 920 -6.27 14.00 -6.94
N PRO A 921 -6.24 14.80 -8.03
CA PRO A 921 -5.54 16.09 -8.05
C PRO A 921 -6.01 17.12 -7.01
N ASP A 922 -7.22 16.94 -6.48
CA ASP A 922 -7.87 17.73 -5.43
C ASP A 922 -7.79 17.10 -4.02
N GLY A 923 -7.09 15.96 -3.87
CA GLY A 923 -6.64 15.45 -2.57
C GLY A 923 -7.40 14.26 -1.97
N TYR A 924 -8.39 13.68 -2.67
CA TYR A 924 -9.18 12.55 -2.18
C TYR A 924 -8.59 11.21 -2.58
N MET A 925 -8.68 10.19 -1.72
CA MET A 925 -8.20 8.83 -2.05
C MET A 925 -9.25 8.01 -2.79
N VAL A 926 -8.84 7.29 -3.83
CA VAL A 926 -9.68 6.35 -4.58
C VAL A 926 -9.11 4.93 -4.57
N ASN A 927 -9.99 3.94 -4.39
CA ASN A 927 -9.61 2.53 -4.22
C ASN A 927 -9.24 1.83 -5.56
N ALA A 928 -9.05 0.51 -5.53
CA ALA A 928 -8.68 -0.28 -6.71
C ALA A 928 -9.74 -0.31 -7.82
N ASN A 929 -11.00 0.00 -7.49
CA ASN A 929 -12.11 0.16 -8.43
C ASN A 929 -12.30 1.63 -8.86
N GLY A 930 -11.48 2.56 -8.37
CA GLY A 930 -11.61 4.01 -8.58
C GLY A 930 -12.70 4.68 -7.75
N GLU A 931 -13.25 3.97 -6.76
CA GLU A 931 -14.29 4.50 -5.87
C GLU A 931 -13.65 5.38 -4.78
N TRP A 932 -14.23 6.55 -4.52
CA TRP A 932 -13.81 7.42 -3.42
C TRP A 932 -13.91 6.73 -2.06
N ILE A 933 -12.85 6.87 -1.26
CA ILE A 933 -12.80 6.48 0.16
C ILE A 933 -12.98 7.75 1.00
N GLY A 934 -14.10 7.84 1.72
CA GLY A 934 -14.46 8.93 2.63
C GLY A 934 -15.00 8.41 3.96
#